data_AF-A0A810N6A4-F1
#
_entry.id   AF-A0A810N6A4-F1
#
_cell.length_a   1.000
_cell.length_b   1.000
_cell.length_c   1.000
_cell.angle_alpha   90.00
_cell.angle_beta   90.00
_cell.angle_gamma   90.00
#
_symmetry.space_group_name_H-M   'P 1'
#
loop_
_entity.id
_entity.type
_entity.pdbx_description
1 polymer ?
#
loop_
_entity_poly.entity_id
_entity_poly.type
_entity_poly.pdbx_seq_one_letter_code
_entity_poly.pdbx_strand_id
1 'polypeptide(L)'
;MDEFLTMFDAGSVEVEGYVFAAVGAGADRVTPLLGDFPGVVLSHDNAPAQSVVNGPEPQVDRLVEALRTRNVLCQKLPFRSAFHTPAFADGLRSIGAALGRWKVHPTRMPVWSATLAAPFPADEEQVNRLFVRHMMEPVWFRQTVAAMYDAGVRVFLQVGAGQLASLIGDNLRGRDHLAMPVNVAARSGLNQLRRVATALWVEGGAPDLRALDVPSPAGRPPSPAGQVAPPAAKPAGGTGRRGPVVRLDLGGPLVRLGADAAGLLGFTATSRMPDGAAPPPAATTAGATARTSAAGPVARPVTGAPAAGSGTPPATPPVPEPAGNAAALAALHRLAGHSSAAAELAALLRDTAEGAASVLSAATGTPVRDRPAPTRPAPPPSGPPRTTGAPPAVPAPRTAPPGPGAAVPAPRAATGPAGGSAGGTARPGGTGEVVGRVVLRVSIETMPYLLDHCFFVQPDDWPVVEDRWPVVPATALVQHMMDATEQLLPGRRVVAVHEARFNRWLIAEPGQDVEIIVKAAGPGRYAVNLGPYARATVEVADGYPADPPQVWWHDPATERPTTLPADEMYAERLMFHGPRFQGVTHIHAIGDMHVRGVVRAPEPPGALLDNALQVIGNWLITTQPFRTVALPVGLGHVRFFGPPPPVGREFECVARVQSIADGQLVADTQLSYQGRVWAQIDGAVDRRFDSHPQARVAERFPERYPMSLFQPEGWTMAFDCWTDLVTLGMAARGILGGAGYPDYERQPAKLRKQWLLGRIAVKDAVRSRLWEDGHTDIYPIELTVGNDGAGRPWVRGRPGRGLGDCDVSLAHCAEIGVAIARRRVPGAAPGGPGVGIDVAEVTGHPESTVGFALTGAESVLLASLAGADPDLRWLWFTRFWAAKEAAGKAEGTGLDGRPHRFVVRSANAAGLAVDVDGRTYRVAYREVGNPEHLPARRYVVAWTWGPEPATGSESSTGAEPATGSEPSAAPGGAVR
;
A
#
# COMPACT_ATOMS: atom_id res chain seq x y z
N MET A 1 14.33 -30.27 -10.86
CA MET A 1 14.26 -28.80 -10.68
C MET A 1 15.54 -28.27 -10.08
N ASP A 2 16.05 -28.84 -9.00
CA ASP A 2 17.25 -28.29 -8.34
C ASP A 2 18.52 -28.43 -9.19
N GLU A 3 18.65 -29.53 -9.93
CA GLU A 3 19.71 -29.74 -10.93
C GLU A 3 19.65 -28.70 -12.06
N PHE A 4 18.46 -28.24 -12.47
CA PHE A 4 18.30 -27.12 -13.41
C PHE A 4 18.86 -25.84 -12.80
N LEU A 5 18.43 -25.49 -11.59
CA LEU A 5 18.83 -24.28 -10.89
C LEU A 5 20.29 -24.31 -10.37
N THR A 6 21.00 -25.42 -10.61
CA THR A 6 22.43 -25.58 -10.36
C THR A 6 23.25 -25.57 -11.66
N MET A 7 22.66 -25.99 -12.80
CA MET A 7 23.22 -25.76 -14.15
C MET A 7 22.93 -24.35 -14.69
N PHE A 8 21.87 -23.70 -14.21
CA PHE A 8 21.48 -22.34 -14.58
C PHE A 8 22.34 -21.33 -13.82
N ASP A 9 23.48 -20.96 -14.41
CA ASP A 9 24.31 -19.88 -13.91
C ASP A 9 23.58 -18.53 -14.12
N ALA A 10 23.12 -17.92 -13.03
CA ALA A 10 22.48 -16.61 -13.10
C ALA A 10 23.43 -15.52 -13.63
N GLY A 11 24.74 -15.69 -13.46
CA GLY A 11 25.75 -14.79 -14.03
C GLY A 11 25.81 -14.83 -15.56
N SER A 12 25.29 -15.87 -16.22
CA SER A 12 25.16 -15.91 -17.68
C SER A 12 23.90 -15.23 -18.22
N VAL A 13 23.08 -14.63 -17.36
CA VAL A 13 21.79 -13.98 -17.69
C VAL A 13 21.86 -12.46 -17.54
N GLU A 14 22.76 -11.97 -16.68
CA GLU A 14 23.15 -10.56 -16.63
C GLU A 14 24.11 -10.24 -17.77
N VAL A 15 23.56 -9.88 -18.93
CA VAL A 15 24.34 -9.18 -19.96
C VAL A 15 24.52 -7.75 -19.48
N GLU A 16 25.71 -7.44 -18.93
CA GLU A 16 26.05 -6.10 -18.46
C GLU A 16 25.76 -5.06 -19.55
N GLY A 17 25.03 -4.01 -19.15
CA GLY A 17 24.66 -2.92 -20.05
C GLY A 17 23.40 -3.14 -20.90
N TYR A 18 22.63 -4.23 -20.77
CA TYR A 18 21.28 -4.33 -21.38
C TYR A 18 20.16 -3.98 -20.39
N VAL A 19 19.20 -3.16 -20.85
CA VAL A 19 18.07 -2.66 -20.04
C VAL A 19 16.76 -2.66 -20.82
N PHE A 20 15.66 -2.88 -20.10
CA PHE A 20 14.31 -2.77 -20.65
C PHE A 20 13.77 -1.34 -20.50
N ALA A 21 12.92 -0.91 -21.44
CA ALA A 21 12.08 0.28 -21.25
C ALA A 21 10.64 0.02 -21.71
N ALA A 22 9.69 0.44 -20.87
CA ALA A 22 8.26 0.42 -21.21
C ALA A 22 7.89 1.71 -21.96
N VAL A 23 7.19 1.56 -23.09
CA VAL A 23 6.78 2.64 -23.98
C VAL A 23 5.25 2.74 -24.01
N GLY A 24 4.72 3.94 -23.81
CA GLY A 24 3.29 4.27 -23.87
C GLY A 24 2.74 4.36 -25.30
N ALA A 25 3.12 3.41 -26.16
CA ALA A 25 2.64 3.26 -27.53
C ALA A 25 2.73 1.78 -27.96
N GLY A 26 1.86 1.35 -28.87
CA GLY A 26 1.89 0.00 -29.45
C GLY A 26 3.13 -0.27 -30.31
N ALA A 27 3.40 -1.57 -30.54
CA ALA A 27 4.55 -2.03 -31.31
C ALA A 27 4.58 -1.53 -32.76
N ASP A 28 3.41 -1.23 -33.34
CA ASP A 28 3.22 -0.63 -34.66
C ASP A 28 3.87 0.76 -34.78
N ARG A 29 3.81 1.56 -33.71
CA ARG A 29 4.42 2.90 -33.65
C ARG A 29 5.88 2.87 -33.22
N VAL A 30 6.27 1.90 -32.40
CA VAL A 30 7.62 1.83 -31.82
C VAL A 30 8.61 1.13 -32.74
N THR A 31 8.24 0.00 -33.36
CA THR A 31 9.16 -0.80 -34.19
C THR A 31 9.83 -0.01 -35.33
N PRO A 32 9.13 0.87 -36.08
CA PRO A 32 9.76 1.67 -37.13
C PRO A 32 10.83 2.65 -36.64
N LEU A 33 10.81 3.05 -35.36
CA LEU A 33 11.77 3.98 -34.77
C LEU A 33 13.08 3.29 -34.33
N LEU A 34 13.08 1.97 -34.14
CA LEU A 34 14.20 1.25 -33.53
C LEU A 34 15.46 1.23 -34.42
N GLY A 35 15.32 1.47 -35.73
CA GLY A 35 16.47 1.58 -36.66
C GLY A 35 17.47 2.67 -36.28
N ASP A 36 17.04 3.73 -35.60
CA ASP A 36 17.90 4.85 -35.16
C ASP A 36 18.70 4.54 -33.87
N PHE A 37 18.44 3.38 -33.24
CA PHE A 37 18.97 2.96 -31.94
C PHE A 37 19.60 1.56 -32.03
N PRO A 38 20.83 1.44 -32.56
CA PRO A 38 21.46 0.15 -32.82
C PRO A 38 21.48 -0.80 -31.61
N GLY A 39 20.97 -2.01 -31.79
CA GLY A 39 20.88 -3.03 -30.74
C GLY A 39 19.64 -2.93 -29.84
N VAL A 40 18.80 -1.89 -29.97
CA VAL A 40 17.50 -1.85 -29.31
C VAL A 40 16.47 -2.59 -30.16
N VAL A 41 15.78 -3.56 -29.56
CA VAL A 41 14.75 -4.38 -30.22
C VAL A 41 13.43 -4.31 -29.46
N LEU A 42 12.33 -4.60 -30.15
CA LEU A 42 11.04 -4.85 -29.51
C LEU A 42 11.15 -6.12 -28.67
N SER A 43 10.80 -6.02 -27.40
CA SER A 43 10.81 -7.12 -26.44
C SER A 43 9.40 -7.64 -26.16
N HIS A 44 8.40 -6.77 -26.07
CA HIS A 44 7.00 -7.15 -25.84
C HIS A 44 6.03 -6.28 -26.64
N ASP A 45 5.06 -6.91 -27.31
CA ASP A 45 3.86 -6.29 -27.89
C ASP A 45 2.68 -6.56 -26.94
N ASN A 46 2.51 -5.70 -25.94
CA ASN A 46 1.62 -5.94 -24.81
C ASN A 46 0.18 -5.48 -25.07
N ALA A 47 -0.01 -4.28 -25.62
CA ALA A 47 -1.33 -3.72 -25.92
C ALA A 47 -1.24 -2.57 -26.95
N PRO A 48 -2.34 -2.12 -27.57
CA PRO A 48 -2.32 -0.99 -28.51
C PRO A 48 -1.73 0.30 -27.91
N ALA A 49 -1.85 0.50 -26.59
CA ALA A 49 -1.27 1.64 -25.89
C ALA A 49 0.08 1.35 -25.19
N GLN A 50 0.65 0.14 -25.29
CA GLN A 50 1.86 -0.23 -24.54
C GLN A 50 2.71 -1.33 -25.19
N SER A 51 4.01 -1.07 -25.32
CA SER A 51 5.03 -2.05 -25.71
C SER A 51 6.27 -1.92 -24.82
N VAL A 52 7.17 -2.91 -24.88
CA VAL A 52 8.44 -2.88 -24.17
C VAL A 52 9.57 -3.12 -25.15
N VAL A 53 10.66 -2.37 -25.01
CA VAL A 53 11.90 -2.53 -25.76
C VAL A 53 13.02 -2.99 -24.84
N ASN A 54 14.05 -3.62 -25.40
CA ASN A 54 15.27 -4.00 -24.69
C ASN A 54 16.48 -3.75 -25.59
N GLY A 55 17.59 -3.27 -25.03
CA GLY A 55 18.83 -3.03 -25.75
C GLY A 55 19.94 -2.44 -24.87
N PRO A 56 21.08 -2.05 -25.46
CA PRO A 56 22.17 -1.39 -24.75
C PRO A 56 21.71 -0.10 -24.05
N GLU A 57 22.05 0.07 -22.78
CA GLU A 57 21.61 1.17 -21.91
C GLU A 57 21.81 2.57 -22.52
N PRO A 58 22.97 2.91 -23.13
CA PRO A 58 23.13 4.20 -23.80
C PRO A 58 22.19 4.42 -25.00
N GLN A 59 21.75 3.35 -25.67
CA GLN A 59 20.84 3.43 -26.82
C GLN A 59 19.38 3.49 -26.38
N VAL A 60 19.03 2.79 -25.29
CA VAL A 60 17.72 2.93 -24.64
C VAL A 60 17.55 4.33 -24.06
N ASP A 61 18.58 4.91 -23.44
CA ASP A 61 18.53 6.29 -22.93
C ASP A 61 18.36 7.32 -24.07
N ARG A 62 19.03 7.13 -25.23
CA ARG A 62 18.77 7.92 -26.45
C ARG A 62 17.32 7.77 -26.94
N LEU A 63 16.77 6.56 -26.92
CA LEU A 63 15.39 6.28 -27.33
C LEU A 63 14.37 6.91 -26.38
N VAL A 64 14.62 6.90 -25.07
CA VAL A 64 13.79 7.59 -24.07
C VAL A 64 13.69 9.09 -24.38
N GLU A 65 14.81 9.75 -24.69
CA GLU A 65 14.82 11.18 -25.06
C GLU A 65 14.13 11.44 -26.41
N ALA A 66 14.36 10.57 -27.40
CA ALA A 66 13.70 10.67 -28.70
C ALA A 66 12.17 10.45 -28.63
N LEU A 67 11.68 9.65 -27.68
CA LEU A 67 10.25 9.46 -27.44
C LEU A 67 9.66 10.61 -26.60
N ARG A 68 10.40 11.13 -25.62
CA ARG A 68 10.05 12.32 -24.83
C ARG A 68 9.79 13.53 -25.73
N THR A 69 10.69 13.82 -26.67
CA THR A 69 10.52 14.91 -27.66
C THR A 69 9.31 14.72 -28.60
N ARG A 70 8.75 13.50 -28.68
CA ARG A 70 7.53 13.17 -29.44
C ARG A 70 6.28 13.04 -28.56
N ASN A 71 6.34 13.48 -27.30
CA ASN A 71 5.28 13.35 -26.29
C ASN A 71 4.82 11.89 -26.05
N VAL A 72 5.71 10.92 -26.26
CA VAL A 72 5.46 9.50 -25.93
C VAL A 72 6.17 9.17 -24.63
N LEU A 73 5.41 8.73 -23.62
CA LEU A 73 5.97 8.28 -22.35
C LEU A 73 6.87 7.05 -22.58
N CYS A 74 8.10 7.12 -22.11
CA CYS A 74 9.06 6.01 -22.13
C CYS A 74 9.80 5.98 -20.79
N GLN A 75 9.82 4.81 -20.14
CA GLN A 75 10.44 4.63 -18.83
C GLN A 75 11.31 3.39 -18.81
N LYS A 76 12.61 3.57 -18.52
CA LYS A 76 13.56 2.48 -18.23
C LYS A 76 13.10 1.70 -16.99
N LEU A 77 13.03 0.38 -17.10
CA LEU A 77 12.61 -0.52 -16.02
C LEU A 77 13.83 -0.91 -15.16
N PRO A 78 13.66 -1.18 -13.85
CA PRO A 78 14.76 -1.50 -12.94
C PRO A 78 15.29 -2.95 -13.09
N PHE A 79 15.25 -3.50 -14.30
CA PHE A 79 15.64 -4.88 -14.62
C PHE A 79 16.67 -4.90 -15.75
N ARG A 80 17.75 -5.65 -15.54
CA ARG A 80 18.88 -5.81 -16.47
C ARG A 80 18.98 -7.27 -16.93
N SER A 81 18.80 -7.49 -18.23
CA SER A 81 19.01 -8.78 -18.90
C SER A 81 18.81 -8.59 -20.41
N ALA A 82 19.35 -9.48 -21.23
CA ALA A 82 19.09 -9.54 -22.67
C ALA A 82 17.86 -10.40 -23.06
N PHE A 83 17.03 -10.86 -22.10
CA PHE A 83 15.83 -11.66 -22.42
C PHE A 83 14.91 -10.99 -23.45
N HIS A 84 14.32 -11.82 -24.31
CA HIS A 84 13.52 -11.44 -25.47
C HIS A 84 14.30 -10.57 -26.47
N THR A 85 15.61 -10.78 -26.56
CA THR A 85 16.47 -10.24 -27.61
C THR A 85 17.38 -11.33 -28.20
N PRO A 86 17.83 -11.21 -29.46
CA PRO A 86 18.83 -12.10 -30.04
C PRO A 86 20.19 -12.11 -29.30
N ALA A 87 20.51 -11.06 -28.54
CA ALA A 87 21.76 -10.97 -27.79
C ALA A 87 21.87 -12.01 -26.66
N PHE A 88 20.77 -12.65 -26.26
CA PHE A 88 20.77 -13.71 -25.26
C PHE A 88 21.16 -15.11 -25.81
N ALA A 89 21.44 -15.24 -27.11
CA ALA A 89 21.78 -16.51 -27.75
C ALA A 89 22.97 -17.24 -27.08
N ASP A 90 23.99 -16.52 -26.62
CA ASP A 90 25.15 -17.12 -25.94
C ASP A 90 24.83 -17.65 -24.54
N GLY A 91 23.99 -16.94 -23.78
CA GLY A 91 23.50 -17.38 -22.46
C GLY A 91 22.63 -18.65 -22.52
N LEU A 92 22.08 -18.97 -23.70
CA LEU A 92 21.26 -20.17 -23.91
C LEU A 92 22.07 -21.44 -24.21
N ARG A 93 23.39 -21.38 -24.41
CA ARG A 93 24.22 -22.58 -24.68
C ARG A 93 24.22 -23.57 -23.52
N SER A 94 24.23 -23.09 -22.27
CA SER A 94 24.10 -23.92 -21.06
C SER A 94 22.68 -24.49 -20.90
N ILE A 95 21.66 -23.68 -21.16
CA ILE A 95 20.24 -24.02 -21.02
C ILE A 95 19.84 -25.09 -22.04
N GLY A 96 20.25 -24.95 -23.30
CA GLY A 96 19.98 -25.93 -24.36
C GLY A 96 20.53 -27.33 -24.05
N ALA A 97 21.73 -27.40 -23.47
CA ALA A 97 22.34 -28.66 -23.05
C ALA A 97 21.62 -29.32 -21.85
N ALA A 98 20.92 -28.54 -21.03
CA ALA A 98 20.14 -29.03 -19.89
C ALA A 98 18.75 -29.56 -20.33
N LEU A 99 18.11 -28.90 -21.30
CA LEU A 99 16.77 -29.25 -21.81
C LEU A 99 16.69 -30.68 -22.37
N GLY A 100 17.75 -31.15 -23.05
CA GLY A 100 17.83 -32.51 -23.59
C GLY A 100 17.81 -33.63 -22.53
N ARG A 101 17.80 -33.30 -21.23
CA ARG A 101 17.70 -34.26 -20.13
C ARG A 101 16.28 -34.42 -19.57
N TRP A 102 15.31 -33.61 -20.02
CA TRP A 102 13.96 -33.61 -19.45
C TRP A 102 12.95 -34.17 -20.43
N LYS A 103 11.93 -34.84 -19.86
CA LYS A 103 10.78 -35.33 -20.60
C LYS A 103 9.65 -34.31 -20.55
N VAL A 104 9.27 -33.78 -21.70
CA VAL A 104 8.07 -32.96 -21.87
C VAL A 104 6.84 -33.88 -21.83
N HIS A 105 5.92 -33.60 -20.93
CA HIS A 105 4.65 -34.32 -20.84
C HIS A 105 3.56 -33.58 -21.63
N PRO A 106 2.68 -34.29 -22.38
CA PRO A 106 1.53 -33.69 -23.04
C PRO A 106 0.67 -32.88 -22.07
N THR A 107 0.25 -31.69 -22.47
CA THR A 107 -0.52 -30.79 -21.61
C THR A 107 -1.96 -31.28 -21.47
N ARG A 108 -2.48 -31.31 -20.24
CA ARG A 108 -3.88 -31.72 -19.96
C ARG A 108 -4.90 -30.63 -20.30
N MET A 109 -4.42 -29.41 -20.52
CA MET A 109 -5.19 -28.22 -20.92
C MET A 109 -4.45 -27.55 -22.08
N PRO A 110 -5.15 -26.87 -23.01
CA PRO A 110 -4.50 -26.07 -24.04
C PRO A 110 -3.61 -24.98 -23.42
N VAL A 111 -2.33 -24.97 -23.78
CA VAL A 111 -1.38 -23.91 -23.39
C VAL A 111 -1.08 -23.09 -24.64
N TRP A 112 -1.07 -21.77 -24.53
CA TRP A 112 -0.79 -20.85 -25.64
C TRP A 112 0.61 -20.26 -25.52
N SER A 113 1.32 -20.17 -26.64
CA SER A 113 2.65 -19.57 -26.71
C SER A 113 2.57 -18.11 -27.12
N ALA A 114 3.10 -17.23 -26.28
CA ALA A 114 3.24 -15.81 -26.61
C ALA A 114 4.29 -15.53 -27.70
N THR A 115 5.07 -16.52 -28.13
CA THR A 115 6.03 -16.40 -29.23
C THR A 115 5.43 -16.85 -30.56
N LEU A 116 4.48 -17.79 -30.56
CA LEU A 116 3.75 -18.21 -31.76
C LEU A 116 2.41 -17.48 -31.97
N ALA A 117 1.88 -16.82 -30.94
CA ALA A 117 0.48 -16.38 -30.85
C ALA A 117 -0.54 -17.52 -31.14
N ALA A 118 -0.16 -18.76 -30.81
CA ALA A 118 -0.88 -19.99 -31.12
C ALA A 118 -0.75 -21.02 -29.97
N PRO A 119 -1.54 -22.10 -29.96
CA PRO A 119 -1.33 -23.21 -29.03
C PRO A 119 0.08 -23.79 -29.12
N PHE A 120 0.60 -24.31 -28.01
CA PHE A 120 1.85 -25.05 -27.99
C PHE A 120 1.76 -26.31 -28.87
N PRO A 121 2.85 -26.69 -29.56
CA PRO A 121 2.91 -27.93 -30.33
C PRO A 121 2.81 -29.15 -29.39
N ALA A 122 2.24 -30.24 -29.89
CA ALA A 122 2.15 -31.51 -29.16
C ALA A 122 3.48 -32.31 -29.15
N ASP A 123 4.38 -31.99 -30.07
CA ASP A 123 5.69 -32.61 -30.21
C ASP A 123 6.71 -32.03 -29.23
N GLU A 124 7.34 -32.90 -28.45
CA GLU A 124 8.32 -32.58 -27.41
C GLU A 124 9.52 -31.80 -27.94
N GLU A 125 10.02 -32.16 -29.13
CA GLU A 125 11.17 -31.48 -29.73
C GLU A 125 10.81 -30.04 -30.14
N GLN A 126 9.62 -29.84 -30.73
CA GLN A 126 9.08 -28.51 -31.01
C GLN A 126 8.84 -27.68 -29.74
N VAL A 127 8.36 -28.28 -28.64
CA VAL A 127 8.20 -27.56 -27.35
C VAL A 127 9.56 -27.09 -26.82
N ASN A 128 10.58 -27.95 -26.84
CA ASN A 128 11.92 -27.60 -26.37
C ASN A 128 12.57 -26.50 -27.25
N ARG A 129 12.44 -26.61 -28.58
CA ARG A 129 12.86 -25.52 -29.50
C ARG A 129 12.12 -24.21 -29.22
N LEU A 130 10.81 -24.27 -28.97
CA LEU A 130 9.99 -23.10 -28.71
C LEU A 130 10.34 -22.42 -27.37
N PHE A 131 10.70 -23.20 -26.34
CA PHE A 131 11.18 -22.65 -25.06
C PHE A 131 12.47 -21.84 -25.24
N VAL A 132 13.43 -22.35 -26.02
CA VAL A 132 14.68 -21.62 -26.33
C VAL A 132 14.38 -20.35 -27.13
N ARG A 133 13.53 -20.44 -28.16
CA ARG A 133 13.06 -19.28 -28.95
C ARG A 133 12.39 -18.22 -28.08
N HIS A 134 11.53 -18.62 -27.15
CA HIS A 134 10.79 -17.70 -26.27
C HIS A 134 11.71 -16.78 -25.46
N MET A 135 12.91 -17.23 -25.09
CA MET A 135 13.88 -16.44 -24.35
C MET A 135 14.64 -15.39 -25.19
N MET A 136 14.58 -15.48 -26.53
CA MET A 136 15.26 -14.55 -27.47
C MET A 136 14.29 -13.73 -28.33
N GLU A 137 13.09 -14.24 -28.56
CA GLU A 137 12.09 -13.63 -29.43
C GLU A 137 11.10 -12.75 -28.64
N PRO A 138 10.46 -11.76 -29.30
CA PRO A 138 9.51 -10.88 -28.66
C PRO A 138 8.29 -11.64 -28.12
N VAL A 139 7.71 -11.11 -27.04
CA VAL A 139 6.45 -11.58 -26.45
C VAL A 139 5.28 -10.91 -27.16
N TRP A 140 4.62 -11.62 -28.06
CA TRP A 140 3.46 -11.16 -28.83
C TRP A 140 2.14 -11.31 -28.05
N PHE A 141 2.09 -10.73 -26.84
CA PHE A 141 0.96 -10.89 -25.93
C PHE A 141 -0.37 -10.40 -26.53
N ARG A 142 -0.39 -9.21 -27.15
CA ARG A 142 -1.56 -8.67 -27.85
C ARG A 142 -2.12 -9.63 -28.90
N GLN A 143 -1.24 -10.19 -29.74
CA GLN A 143 -1.62 -11.12 -30.81
C GLN A 143 -2.13 -12.44 -30.22
N THR A 144 -1.52 -12.91 -29.14
CA THR A 144 -1.93 -14.12 -28.41
C THR A 144 -3.32 -13.95 -27.80
N VAL A 145 -3.60 -12.80 -27.18
CA VAL A 145 -4.93 -12.47 -26.62
C VAL A 145 -5.99 -12.42 -27.72
N ALA A 146 -5.68 -11.82 -28.88
CA ALA A 146 -6.56 -11.81 -30.04
C ALA A 146 -6.84 -13.23 -30.56
N ALA A 147 -5.81 -14.06 -30.75
CA ALA A 147 -5.95 -15.42 -31.23
C ALA A 147 -6.70 -16.33 -30.24
N MET A 148 -6.46 -16.19 -28.93
CA MET A 148 -7.26 -16.86 -27.89
C MET A 148 -8.74 -16.45 -27.95
N TYR A 149 -9.01 -15.15 -28.15
CA TYR A 149 -10.38 -14.66 -28.28
C TYR A 149 -11.06 -15.21 -29.54
N ASP A 150 -10.37 -15.21 -30.68
CA ASP A 150 -10.92 -15.71 -31.95
C ASP A 150 -11.12 -17.24 -31.91
N ALA A 151 -10.32 -17.97 -31.11
CA ALA A 151 -10.54 -19.37 -30.74
C ALA A 151 -11.67 -19.59 -29.69
N GLY A 152 -12.42 -18.55 -29.32
CA GLY A 152 -13.60 -18.65 -28.46
C GLY A 152 -13.39 -18.36 -26.97
N VAL A 153 -12.17 -18.01 -26.52
CA VAL A 153 -11.94 -17.65 -25.12
C VAL A 153 -12.58 -16.29 -24.81
N ARG A 154 -13.46 -16.24 -23.80
CA ARG A 154 -14.12 -15.00 -23.33
C ARG A 154 -13.72 -14.60 -21.90
N VAL A 155 -13.24 -15.55 -21.10
CA VAL A 155 -12.85 -15.32 -19.70
C VAL A 155 -11.34 -15.47 -19.55
N PHE A 156 -10.72 -14.42 -19.00
CA PHE A 156 -9.28 -14.32 -18.77
C PHE A 156 -9.02 -14.05 -17.29
N LEU A 157 -8.51 -15.06 -16.58
CA LEU A 157 -8.19 -14.98 -15.17
C LEU A 157 -6.67 -14.87 -14.98
N GLN A 158 -6.21 -13.72 -14.47
CA GLN A 158 -4.80 -13.52 -14.16
C GLN A 158 -4.48 -14.18 -12.81
N VAL A 159 -3.75 -15.28 -12.84
CA VAL A 159 -3.15 -15.93 -11.66
C VAL A 159 -1.80 -15.27 -11.39
N GLY A 160 -1.58 -14.79 -10.17
CA GLY A 160 -0.42 -13.97 -9.82
C GLY A 160 -0.65 -12.47 -9.99
N ALA A 161 0.30 -11.67 -9.52
CA ALA A 161 0.22 -10.21 -9.56
C ALA A 161 0.70 -9.62 -10.90
N GLY A 162 0.59 -8.29 -11.04
CA GLY A 162 0.85 -7.56 -12.28
C GLY A 162 -0.42 -7.03 -12.94
N GLN A 163 -0.31 -6.59 -14.19
CA GLN A 163 -1.34 -5.81 -14.90
C GLN A 163 -1.97 -6.54 -16.11
N LEU A 164 -1.77 -7.85 -16.26
CA LEU A 164 -2.23 -8.61 -17.43
C LEU A 164 -3.74 -8.46 -17.69
N ALA A 165 -4.58 -8.48 -16.64
CA ALA A 165 -6.03 -8.28 -16.78
C ALA A 165 -6.37 -6.89 -17.36
N SER A 166 -5.59 -5.85 -17.02
CA SER A 166 -5.75 -4.50 -17.58
C SER A 166 -5.31 -4.45 -19.04
N LEU A 167 -4.20 -5.11 -19.39
CA LEU A 167 -3.71 -5.22 -20.77
C LEU A 167 -4.68 -5.99 -21.66
N ILE A 168 -5.29 -7.07 -21.15
CA ILE A 168 -6.35 -7.81 -21.87
C ILE A 168 -7.55 -6.89 -22.12
N GLY A 169 -7.95 -6.09 -21.12
CA GLY A 169 -8.99 -5.07 -21.28
C GLY A 169 -8.68 -3.98 -22.33
N ASP A 170 -7.42 -3.60 -22.48
CA ASP A 170 -6.97 -2.68 -23.54
C ASP A 170 -6.98 -3.35 -24.93
N ASN A 171 -6.49 -4.59 -25.01
CA ASN A 171 -6.46 -5.41 -26.24
C ASN A 171 -7.86 -5.74 -26.78
N LEU A 172 -8.82 -5.99 -25.90
CA LEU A 172 -10.18 -6.42 -26.24
C LEU A 172 -11.22 -5.30 -26.02
N ARG A 173 -10.80 -4.02 -25.98
CA ARG A 173 -11.71 -2.88 -25.82
C ARG A 173 -12.82 -2.91 -26.89
N GLY A 174 -14.07 -2.89 -26.45
CA GLY A 174 -15.24 -2.94 -27.32
C GLY A 174 -15.63 -4.34 -27.82
N ARG A 175 -14.99 -5.41 -27.32
CA ARG A 175 -15.38 -6.81 -27.53
C ARG A 175 -15.83 -7.40 -26.18
N ASP A 176 -16.87 -8.23 -26.17
CA ASP A 176 -17.40 -8.83 -24.93
C ASP A 176 -16.41 -9.83 -24.31
N HIS A 177 -15.90 -9.52 -23.10
CA HIS A 177 -14.98 -10.40 -22.37
C HIS A 177 -14.99 -10.09 -20.86
N LEU A 178 -14.61 -11.09 -20.06
CA LEU A 178 -14.26 -10.93 -18.65
C LEU A 178 -12.74 -11.02 -18.48
N ALA A 179 -12.11 -9.96 -17.97
CA ALA A 179 -10.72 -10.00 -17.51
C ALA A 179 -10.64 -9.66 -16.02
N MET A 180 -10.09 -10.55 -15.19
CA MET A 180 -10.01 -10.32 -13.74
C MET A 180 -8.74 -10.92 -13.09
N PRO A 181 -8.06 -10.20 -12.18
CA PRO A 181 -7.03 -10.77 -11.33
C PRO A 181 -7.62 -11.69 -10.25
N VAL A 182 -7.00 -12.86 -10.05
CA VAL A 182 -7.41 -13.86 -9.05
C VAL A 182 -6.90 -13.52 -7.66
N ASN A 183 -5.87 -12.68 -7.55
CA ASN A 183 -5.36 -12.12 -6.29
C ASN A 183 -5.26 -10.59 -6.39
N VAL A 184 -5.67 -9.86 -5.36
CA VAL A 184 -5.57 -8.39 -5.27
C VAL A 184 -5.26 -7.96 -3.84
N ALA A 185 -4.34 -7.01 -3.64
CA ALA A 185 -3.96 -6.55 -2.30
C ALA A 185 -5.14 -5.98 -1.47
N ALA A 186 -6.17 -5.44 -2.13
CA ALA A 186 -7.34 -4.84 -1.49
C ALA A 186 -8.38 -5.86 -0.94
N ARG A 187 -8.16 -7.18 -1.06
CA ARG A 187 -9.05 -8.22 -0.53
C ARG A 187 -8.25 -9.44 -0.07
N SER A 188 -8.75 -10.14 0.96
CA SER A 188 -8.21 -11.45 1.32
C SER A 188 -8.40 -12.46 0.17
N GLY A 189 -7.47 -13.42 0.04
CA GLY A 189 -7.47 -14.41 -1.03
C GLY A 189 -8.81 -15.14 -1.18
N LEU A 190 -9.40 -15.62 -0.07
CA LEU A 190 -10.73 -16.27 -0.09
C LEU A 190 -11.85 -15.34 -0.57
N ASN A 191 -11.84 -14.05 -0.21
CA ASN A 191 -12.87 -13.11 -0.66
C ASN A 191 -12.70 -12.73 -2.14
N GLN A 192 -11.46 -12.66 -2.64
CA GLN A 192 -11.21 -12.48 -4.07
C GLN A 192 -11.55 -13.76 -4.86
N LEU A 193 -11.23 -14.95 -4.36
CA LEU A 193 -11.63 -16.22 -4.98
C LEU A 193 -13.16 -16.39 -5.03
N ARG A 194 -13.89 -16.02 -3.97
CA ARG A 194 -15.36 -15.97 -3.99
C ARG A 194 -15.87 -15.01 -5.07
N ARG A 195 -15.26 -13.83 -5.21
CA ARG A 195 -15.60 -12.88 -6.30
C ARG A 195 -15.31 -13.46 -7.69
N VAL A 196 -14.19 -14.16 -7.87
CA VAL A 196 -13.83 -14.83 -9.14
C VAL A 196 -14.84 -15.93 -9.46
N ALA A 197 -15.23 -16.75 -8.47
CA ALA A 197 -16.27 -17.77 -8.65
C ALA A 197 -17.63 -17.14 -8.98
N THR A 198 -18.03 -16.05 -8.31
CA THR A 198 -19.24 -15.31 -8.67
C THR A 198 -19.18 -14.77 -10.10
N ALA A 199 -18.05 -14.22 -10.54
CA ALA A 199 -17.87 -13.73 -11.90
C ALA A 199 -17.94 -14.88 -12.93
N LEU A 200 -17.26 -16.00 -12.68
CA LEU A 200 -17.36 -17.20 -13.51
C LEU A 200 -18.80 -17.72 -13.62
N TRP A 201 -19.57 -17.66 -12.54
CA TRP A 201 -20.98 -18.07 -12.55
C TRP A 201 -21.88 -17.12 -13.36
N VAL A 202 -21.62 -15.81 -13.31
CA VAL A 202 -22.32 -14.81 -14.16
C VAL A 202 -22.03 -15.06 -15.65
N GLU A 203 -20.80 -15.44 -16.00
CA GLU A 203 -20.42 -15.86 -17.37
C GLU A 203 -20.91 -17.28 -17.76
N GLY A 204 -21.83 -17.88 -16.99
CA GLY A 204 -22.43 -19.18 -17.28
C GLY A 204 -21.62 -20.42 -16.82
N GLY A 205 -20.54 -20.22 -16.07
CA GLY A 205 -19.76 -21.30 -15.47
C GLY A 205 -20.40 -21.92 -14.22
N ALA A 206 -19.92 -23.11 -13.84
CA ALA A 206 -20.38 -23.83 -12.65
C ALA A 206 -19.20 -24.10 -11.67
N PRO A 207 -18.66 -23.06 -11.00
CA PRO A 207 -17.55 -23.22 -10.07
C PRO A 207 -17.99 -23.94 -8.79
N ASP A 208 -17.15 -24.85 -8.29
CA ASP A 208 -17.41 -25.56 -7.04
C ASP A 208 -17.12 -24.66 -5.83
N LEU A 209 -18.18 -24.05 -5.29
CA LEU A 209 -18.07 -23.14 -4.14
C LEU A 209 -17.64 -23.84 -2.84
N ARG A 210 -17.78 -25.17 -2.73
CA ARG A 210 -17.40 -25.94 -1.53
C ARG A 210 -15.89 -25.88 -1.27
N ALA A 211 -15.09 -25.68 -2.31
CA ALA A 211 -13.65 -25.46 -2.21
C ALA A 211 -13.27 -24.11 -1.55
N LEU A 212 -14.26 -23.22 -1.32
CA LEU A 212 -14.09 -21.89 -0.70
C LEU A 212 -14.72 -21.81 0.71
N ASP A 213 -15.22 -22.93 1.22
CA ASP A 213 -15.72 -23.05 2.60
C ASP A 213 -14.56 -23.34 3.55
N VAL A 214 -14.51 -22.61 4.67
CA VAL A 214 -13.55 -22.91 5.74
C VAL A 214 -14.10 -24.09 6.55
N PRO A 215 -13.33 -25.17 6.81
CA PRO A 215 -13.77 -26.25 7.67
C PRO A 215 -14.14 -25.72 9.06
N SER A 216 -15.43 -25.71 9.37
CA SER A 216 -15.90 -25.31 10.69
C SER A 216 -15.44 -26.34 11.73
N PRO A 217 -14.88 -25.93 12.89
CA PRO A 217 -14.52 -26.87 13.94
C PRO A 217 -15.74 -27.68 14.39
N ALA A 218 -15.72 -28.98 14.12
CA ALA A 218 -16.81 -29.88 14.49
C ALA A 218 -16.90 -29.99 16.02
N GLY A 219 -17.87 -29.31 16.64
CA GLY A 219 -17.87 -29.18 18.10
C GLY A 219 -19.09 -28.52 18.77
N ARG A 220 -20.25 -28.42 18.11
CA ARG A 220 -21.50 -28.05 18.81
C ARG A 220 -22.71 -28.75 18.20
N PRO A 221 -23.46 -29.59 18.95
CA PRO A 221 -24.69 -30.17 18.45
C PRO A 221 -25.77 -29.08 18.30
N PRO A 222 -26.70 -29.20 17.33
CA PRO A 222 -27.85 -28.31 17.24
C PRO A 222 -28.76 -28.53 18.45
N SER A 223 -29.08 -27.47 19.18
CA SER A 223 -30.10 -27.54 20.24
C SER A 223 -31.49 -27.77 19.62
N PRO A 224 -32.37 -28.60 20.23
CA PRO A 224 -33.70 -28.84 19.69
C PRO A 224 -34.55 -27.58 19.66
N ALA A 225 -35.43 -27.48 18.66
CA ALA A 225 -36.43 -26.42 18.60
C ALA A 225 -37.44 -26.57 19.75
N GLY A 226 -37.69 -25.49 20.50
CA GLY A 226 -38.79 -25.45 21.46
C GLY A 226 -38.51 -24.75 22.78
N GLN A 227 -38.26 -23.43 22.77
CA GLN A 227 -38.78 -22.52 23.79
C GLN A 227 -38.70 -21.07 23.29
N VAL A 228 -39.86 -20.40 23.22
CA VAL A 228 -39.97 -19.00 22.78
C VAL A 228 -39.69 -18.09 23.97
N ALA A 229 -38.54 -17.43 23.97
CA ALA A 229 -38.36 -16.22 24.76
C ALA A 229 -39.10 -15.05 24.07
N PRO A 230 -39.76 -14.15 24.84
CA PRO A 230 -40.59 -13.11 24.25
C PRO A 230 -39.75 -12.09 23.46
N PRO A 231 -40.28 -11.52 22.37
CA PRO A 231 -39.54 -10.55 21.56
C PRO A 231 -39.31 -9.26 22.35
N ALA A 232 -38.04 -8.87 22.48
CA ALA A 232 -37.69 -7.53 22.93
C ALA A 232 -38.34 -6.49 21.99
N ALA A 233 -38.90 -5.43 22.57
CA ALA A 233 -39.80 -4.51 21.88
C ALA A 233 -39.14 -3.85 20.65
N LYS A 234 -39.85 -3.89 19.52
CA LYS A 234 -39.50 -3.06 18.36
C LYS A 234 -39.73 -1.58 18.69
N PRO A 235 -38.80 -0.67 18.39
CA PRO A 235 -39.15 0.73 18.19
C PRO A 235 -40.21 0.84 17.09
N ALA A 236 -41.30 1.53 17.36
CA ALA A 236 -42.36 1.75 16.38
C ALA A 236 -41.95 2.83 15.36
N GLY A 237 -42.44 2.70 14.12
CA GLY A 237 -42.49 3.84 13.18
C GLY A 237 -41.19 4.18 12.44
N GLY A 238 -40.57 3.22 11.75
CA GLY A 238 -39.53 3.49 10.76
C GLY A 238 -39.86 2.85 9.41
N THR A 239 -40.27 3.65 8.42
CA THR A 239 -40.40 3.18 7.04
C THR A 239 -39.00 2.82 6.54
N GLY A 240 -38.77 1.53 6.28
CA GLY A 240 -37.47 1.03 5.85
C GLY A 240 -37.05 1.64 4.52
N ARG A 241 -36.25 2.71 4.56
CA ARG A 241 -35.54 3.23 3.39
C ARG A 241 -34.68 2.12 2.83
N ARG A 242 -35.09 1.55 1.69
CA ARG A 242 -34.15 0.87 0.80
C ARG A 242 -33.00 1.83 0.56
N GLY A 243 -31.76 1.38 0.76
CA GLY A 243 -30.59 2.14 0.35
C GLY A 243 -30.64 2.44 -1.16
N PRO A 244 -29.84 3.40 -1.66
CA PRO A 244 -29.81 3.70 -3.08
C PRO A 244 -29.55 2.41 -3.88
N VAL A 245 -30.43 2.13 -4.84
CA VAL A 245 -30.25 1.01 -5.76
C VAL A 245 -29.05 1.35 -6.64
N VAL A 246 -27.89 0.84 -6.27
CA VAL A 246 -26.68 0.98 -7.09
C VAL A 246 -26.96 0.28 -8.41
N ARG A 247 -27.01 1.07 -9.48
CA ARG A 247 -27.16 0.56 -10.83
C ARG A 247 -25.86 -0.14 -11.21
N LEU A 248 -25.86 -1.47 -11.14
CA LEU A 248 -24.81 -2.31 -11.69
C LEU A 248 -24.85 -2.17 -13.21
N ASP A 249 -24.02 -1.26 -13.74
CA ASP A 249 -23.73 -1.21 -15.16
C ASP A 249 -22.74 -2.34 -15.49
N LEU A 250 -23.24 -3.32 -16.22
CA LEU A 250 -22.50 -4.51 -16.66
C LEU A 250 -22.43 -4.59 -18.19
N GLY A 251 -22.73 -3.50 -18.91
CA GLY A 251 -22.59 -3.40 -20.38
C GLY A 251 -23.58 -4.22 -21.23
N GLY A 252 -24.33 -5.17 -20.65
CA GLY A 252 -25.29 -6.03 -21.37
C GLY A 252 -26.75 -5.57 -21.32
N PRO A 253 -27.62 -6.08 -22.21
CA PRO A 253 -29.06 -5.81 -22.17
C PRO A 253 -29.71 -6.38 -20.90
N LEU A 254 -30.62 -5.60 -20.31
CA LEU A 254 -31.30 -5.91 -19.05
C LEU A 254 -32.14 -7.20 -19.10
N VAL A 255 -31.67 -8.27 -18.46
CA VAL A 255 -32.48 -9.46 -18.18
C VAL A 255 -33.37 -9.21 -16.96
N ARG A 256 -34.68 -9.10 -17.18
CA ARG A 256 -35.68 -9.22 -16.10
C ARG A 256 -35.94 -10.69 -15.82
N LEU A 257 -35.52 -11.18 -14.66
CA LEU A 257 -35.93 -12.49 -14.16
C LEU A 257 -37.41 -12.45 -13.75
N GLY A 258 -38.18 -13.45 -14.19
CA GLY A 258 -39.63 -13.54 -13.95
C GLY A 258 -40.01 -13.85 -12.50
N ALA A 259 -41.31 -13.92 -12.22
CA ALA A 259 -41.85 -14.13 -10.87
C ALA A 259 -41.31 -15.40 -10.17
N ASP A 260 -40.96 -16.43 -10.94
CA ASP A 260 -40.50 -17.74 -10.44
C ASP A 260 -39.02 -17.77 -10.01
N ALA A 261 -38.28 -16.67 -10.22
CA ALA A 261 -36.84 -16.59 -9.93
C ALA A 261 -36.48 -16.86 -8.46
N ALA A 262 -37.40 -16.58 -7.52
CA ALA A 262 -37.21 -16.89 -6.10
C ALA A 262 -37.05 -18.40 -5.84
N GLY A 263 -37.75 -19.24 -6.62
CA GLY A 263 -37.63 -20.70 -6.54
C GLY A 263 -36.31 -21.22 -7.10
N LEU A 264 -35.76 -20.58 -8.14
CA LEU A 264 -34.47 -20.94 -8.74
C LEU A 264 -33.27 -20.57 -7.84
N LEU A 265 -33.42 -19.55 -7.00
CA LEU A 265 -32.35 -19.01 -6.15
C LEU A 265 -32.41 -19.52 -4.70
N GLY A 266 -33.31 -20.46 -4.38
CA GLY A 266 -33.39 -21.08 -3.04
C GLY A 266 -33.92 -20.17 -1.92
N PHE A 267 -34.51 -19.01 -2.24
CA PHE A 267 -35.04 -18.09 -1.23
C PHE A 267 -36.54 -18.33 -1.00
N THR A 268 -36.91 -18.84 0.17
CA THR A 268 -38.32 -18.90 0.61
C THR A 268 -38.82 -17.51 1.02
N ALA A 269 -39.28 -16.72 0.05
CA ALA A 269 -39.90 -15.43 0.29
C ALA A 269 -41.35 -15.58 0.79
N THR A 270 -41.56 -15.45 2.10
CA THR A 270 -42.91 -15.34 2.70
C THR A 270 -43.51 -13.96 2.45
N SER A 271 -43.99 -13.72 1.23
CA SER A 271 -44.72 -12.49 0.91
C SER A 271 -46.12 -12.51 1.52
N ARG A 272 -46.35 -11.66 2.51
CA ARG A 272 -47.71 -11.31 2.97
C ARG A 272 -48.12 -10.03 2.24
N MET A 273 -48.89 -10.19 1.16
CA MET A 273 -49.57 -9.06 0.52
C MET A 273 -50.64 -8.49 1.47
N PRO A 274 -50.77 -7.16 1.60
CA PRO A 274 -51.99 -6.56 2.12
C PRO A 274 -53.07 -6.59 1.04
N ASP A 275 -54.29 -7.00 1.39
CA ASP A 275 -55.45 -6.90 0.51
C ASP A 275 -55.85 -5.44 0.28
N GLY A 276 -56.39 -5.14 -0.91
CA GLY A 276 -57.23 -3.95 -1.12
C GLY A 276 -56.65 -2.80 -1.94
N ALA A 277 -56.51 -3.00 -3.26
CA ALA A 277 -56.71 -1.92 -4.25
C ALA A 277 -57.04 -2.54 -5.63
N ALA A 278 -58.24 -2.29 -6.15
CA ALA A 278 -58.62 -2.74 -7.50
C ALA A 278 -57.96 -1.87 -8.58
N PRO A 279 -57.49 -2.43 -9.71
CA PRO A 279 -56.94 -1.64 -10.81
C PRO A 279 -58.05 -0.94 -11.61
N PRO A 280 -57.84 0.30 -12.09
CA PRO A 280 -58.75 0.96 -13.02
C PRO A 280 -58.68 0.34 -14.43
N PRO A 281 -59.73 0.49 -15.27
CA PRO A 281 -59.79 -0.16 -16.57
C PRO A 281 -58.81 0.45 -17.58
N ALA A 282 -58.25 -0.40 -18.44
CA ALA A 282 -57.35 0.02 -19.51
C ALA A 282 -58.10 0.77 -20.62
N ALA A 283 -57.67 1.99 -20.91
CA ALA A 283 -58.13 2.73 -22.08
C ALA A 283 -57.45 2.19 -23.35
N THR A 284 -58.26 1.79 -24.33
CA THR A 284 -57.83 1.32 -25.64
C THR A 284 -57.45 2.47 -26.57
N THR A 285 -56.32 2.37 -27.26
CA THR A 285 -56.12 2.98 -28.58
C THR A 285 -55.49 1.98 -29.55
N ALA A 286 -55.99 1.95 -30.77
CA ALA A 286 -55.67 0.96 -31.81
C ALA A 286 -55.07 1.62 -33.06
N GLY A 287 -54.43 0.81 -33.91
CA GLY A 287 -53.80 1.20 -35.18
C GLY A 287 -52.41 0.56 -35.30
N ALA A 288 -52.26 -0.67 -35.84
CA ALA A 288 -52.29 -1.04 -37.27
C ALA A 288 -51.19 -0.28 -38.07
N THR A 289 -50.26 -0.93 -38.77
CA THR A 289 -50.36 -2.06 -39.72
C THR A 289 -49.15 -3.03 -39.63
N ALA A 290 -49.30 -4.37 -39.56
CA ALA A 290 -49.41 -5.35 -40.68
C ALA A 290 -48.17 -5.38 -41.63
N ARG A 291 -47.53 -6.49 -42.05
CA ARG A 291 -47.64 -7.98 -41.98
C ARG A 291 -46.19 -8.56 -42.20
N THR A 292 -45.78 -9.84 -42.08
CA THR A 292 -46.37 -11.18 -42.31
C THR A 292 -45.72 -12.29 -41.42
N SER A 293 -46.44 -13.41 -41.28
CA SER A 293 -46.07 -14.70 -40.64
C SER A 293 -44.96 -15.50 -41.38
N ALA A 294 -44.29 -16.51 -40.79
CA ALA A 294 -44.82 -17.86 -40.55
C ALA A 294 -44.07 -18.67 -39.46
N ALA A 295 -44.69 -19.75 -38.98
CA ALA A 295 -44.26 -20.52 -37.79
C ALA A 295 -43.83 -21.97 -38.09
N GLY A 296 -42.90 -22.48 -37.26
CA GLY A 296 -42.91 -23.83 -36.67
C GLY A 296 -42.49 -25.04 -37.53
N PRO A 297 -42.36 -26.26 -36.94
CA PRO A 297 -42.64 -26.64 -35.55
C PRO A 297 -41.48 -27.39 -34.82
N VAL A 298 -41.78 -27.94 -33.63
CA VAL A 298 -40.87 -28.64 -32.68
C VAL A 298 -40.93 -30.17 -32.85
N ALA A 299 -39.81 -30.88 -32.61
CA ALA A 299 -39.82 -32.31 -32.23
C ALA A 299 -38.59 -32.73 -31.38
N ARG A 300 -38.84 -33.56 -30.35
CA ARG A 300 -37.87 -34.44 -29.64
C ARG A 300 -38.31 -35.91 -29.89
N PRO A 301 -37.68 -36.93 -29.28
CA PRO A 301 -36.31 -37.44 -29.49
C PRO A 301 -36.34 -38.94 -29.89
N VAL A 302 -35.22 -39.52 -30.37
CA VAL A 302 -35.10 -40.99 -30.52
C VAL A 302 -33.77 -41.51 -29.98
N THR A 303 -33.83 -42.68 -29.35
CA THR A 303 -32.78 -43.43 -28.66
C THR A 303 -31.99 -44.35 -29.61
N GLY A 304 -30.77 -44.76 -29.21
CA GLY A 304 -30.07 -45.86 -29.87
C GLY A 304 -28.58 -45.97 -29.51
N ALA A 305 -28.25 -46.81 -28.53
CA ALA A 305 -26.87 -47.27 -28.28
C ALA A 305 -26.65 -48.63 -28.96
N PRO A 306 -25.38 -49.07 -29.07
CA PRO A 306 -25.09 -50.45 -28.66
C PRO A 306 -23.87 -50.56 -27.72
N ALA A 307 -23.92 -51.57 -26.86
CA ALA A 307 -22.80 -52.09 -26.05
C ALA A 307 -22.09 -53.24 -26.81
N ALA A 308 -21.05 -53.94 -26.35
CA ALA A 308 -20.42 -54.03 -25.02
C ALA A 308 -18.96 -54.53 -25.15
N GLY A 309 -18.18 -54.47 -24.06
CA GLY A 309 -16.86 -55.13 -23.97
C GLY A 309 -16.27 -55.02 -22.56
N SER A 310 -16.31 -56.11 -21.78
CA SER A 310 -15.94 -56.15 -20.36
C SER A 310 -14.46 -56.44 -20.11
N GLY A 311 -13.82 -55.69 -19.20
CA GLY A 311 -12.48 -55.99 -18.69
C GLY A 311 -12.20 -55.29 -17.35
N THR A 312 -11.70 -56.04 -16.36
CA THR A 312 -11.42 -55.58 -14.99
C THR A 312 -10.26 -54.58 -14.95
N PRO A 313 -10.31 -53.49 -14.15
CA PRO A 313 -9.20 -52.54 -14.06
C PRO A 313 -8.01 -53.11 -13.25
N PRO A 314 -6.75 -52.94 -13.71
CA PRO A 314 -5.56 -53.24 -12.91
C PRO A 314 -5.29 -52.16 -11.87
N ALA A 315 -4.55 -52.52 -10.81
CA ALA A 315 -4.32 -51.66 -9.64
C ALA A 315 -3.44 -50.44 -9.94
N THR A 316 -3.77 -49.30 -9.31
CA THR A 316 -3.03 -48.04 -9.40
C THR A 316 -1.68 -48.13 -8.65
N PRO A 317 -0.55 -47.73 -9.25
CA PRO A 317 0.71 -47.58 -8.53
C PRO A 317 0.69 -46.32 -7.63
N PRO A 318 1.49 -46.28 -6.54
CA PRO A 318 1.50 -45.15 -5.61
C PRO A 318 2.12 -43.89 -6.22
N VAL A 319 1.58 -42.72 -5.83
CA VAL A 319 2.05 -41.38 -6.24
C VAL A 319 3.23 -40.96 -5.37
N PRO A 320 4.32 -40.39 -5.93
CA PRO A 320 5.47 -39.90 -5.14
C PRO A 320 5.20 -38.56 -4.42
N GLU A 321 5.83 -38.40 -3.26
CA GLU A 321 5.71 -37.26 -2.33
C GLU A 321 6.27 -35.91 -2.86
N PRO A 322 5.81 -34.75 -2.33
CA PRO A 322 6.00 -33.42 -2.93
C PRO A 322 7.34 -32.72 -2.58
N ALA A 323 8.46 -33.44 -2.56
CA ALA A 323 9.75 -32.90 -2.11
C ALA A 323 10.37 -31.78 -3.00
N GLY A 324 9.92 -31.65 -4.26
CA GLY A 324 10.59 -30.83 -5.28
C GLY A 324 10.41 -29.31 -5.21
N ASN A 325 9.50 -28.78 -4.37
CA ASN A 325 9.21 -27.34 -4.33
C ASN A 325 10.16 -26.53 -3.42
N ALA A 326 10.76 -27.15 -2.40
CA ALA A 326 11.53 -26.44 -1.38
C ALA A 326 12.88 -25.92 -1.90
N ALA A 327 13.57 -26.71 -2.71
CA ALA A 327 14.91 -26.37 -3.20
C ALA A 327 14.90 -25.44 -4.44
N ALA A 328 13.78 -25.40 -5.18
CA ALA A 328 13.53 -24.35 -6.16
C ALA A 328 13.43 -22.95 -5.52
N LEU A 329 12.72 -22.85 -4.38
CA LEU A 329 12.67 -21.65 -3.56
C LEU A 329 14.04 -21.28 -2.96
N ALA A 330 14.88 -22.27 -2.65
CA ALA A 330 16.21 -22.05 -2.08
C ALA A 330 17.21 -21.48 -3.11
N ALA A 331 17.08 -21.81 -4.41
CA ALA A 331 17.91 -21.22 -5.45
C ALA A 331 17.53 -19.75 -5.73
N LEU A 332 16.23 -19.43 -5.80
CA LEU A 332 15.73 -18.06 -5.92
C LEU A 332 16.17 -17.17 -4.73
N HIS A 333 16.24 -17.73 -3.52
CA HIS A 333 16.79 -17.02 -2.36
C HIS A 333 18.28 -16.64 -2.49
N ARG A 334 19.07 -17.33 -3.34
CA ARG A 334 20.47 -16.96 -3.62
C ARG A 334 20.57 -15.78 -4.60
N LEU A 335 19.64 -15.63 -5.55
CA LEU A 335 19.56 -14.42 -6.39
C LEU A 335 19.14 -13.18 -5.60
N ALA A 336 18.25 -13.32 -4.62
CA ALA A 336 17.73 -12.22 -3.80
C ALA A 336 18.78 -11.53 -2.89
N GLY A 337 20.07 -11.89 -2.99
CA GLY A 337 21.19 -11.18 -2.36
C GLY A 337 21.85 -10.10 -3.24
N HIS A 338 21.54 -10.06 -4.54
CA HIS A 338 22.30 -9.26 -5.52
C HIS A 338 21.48 -8.19 -6.27
N SER A 339 20.16 -8.16 -6.11
CA SER A 339 19.29 -7.17 -6.79
C SER A 339 18.00 -6.90 -6.01
N SER A 340 17.62 -5.61 -5.90
CA SER A 340 16.36 -5.17 -5.30
C SER A 340 15.13 -5.62 -6.10
N ALA A 341 15.22 -5.63 -7.44
CA ALA A 341 14.17 -6.13 -8.31
C ALA A 341 13.96 -7.65 -8.17
N ALA A 342 15.03 -8.42 -7.93
CA ALA A 342 14.93 -9.84 -7.64
C ALA A 342 14.25 -10.12 -6.28
N ALA A 343 14.44 -9.23 -5.28
CA ALA A 343 13.78 -9.32 -3.99
C ALA A 343 12.27 -9.04 -4.08
N GLU A 344 11.86 -8.00 -4.81
CA GLU A 344 10.44 -7.70 -5.07
C GLU A 344 9.76 -8.82 -5.86
N LEU A 345 10.38 -9.30 -6.95
CA LEU A 345 9.84 -10.42 -7.74
C LEU A 345 9.75 -11.72 -6.92
N ALA A 346 10.74 -12.02 -6.07
CA ALA A 346 10.69 -13.19 -5.19
C ALA A 346 9.62 -13.05 -4.09
N ALA A 347 9.33 -11.84 -3.59
CA ALA A 347 8.19 -11.61 -2.69
C ALA A 347 6.86 -11.83 -3.42
N LEU A 348 6.70 -11.24 -4.61
CA LEU A 348 5.52 -11.34 -5.46
C LEU A 348 5.18 -12.80 -5.86
N LEU A 349 6.21 -13.59 -6.16
CA LEU A 349 6.09 -15.01 -6.49
C LEU A 349 5.86 -15.90 -5.26
N ARG A 350 6.37 -15.53 -4.06
CA ARG A 350 6.05 -16.25 -2.81
C ARG A 350 4.58 -16.07 -2.42
N ASP A 351 4.05 -14.85 -2.41
CA ASP A 351 2.63 -14.59 -2.16
C ASP A 351 1.72 -15.37 -3.13
N THR A 352 2.18 -15.56 -4.37
CA THR A 352 1.48 -16.35 -5.39
C THR A 352 1.62 -17.86 -5.15
N ALA A 353 2.80 -18.34 -4.78
CA ALA A 353 3.09 -19.76 -4.56
C ALA A 353 2.49 -20.30 -3.25
N GLU A 354 2.51 -19.52 -2.17
CA GLU A 354 1.86 -19.88 -0.90
C GLU A 354 0.34 -19.86 -1.02
N GLY A 355 -0.22 -18.89 -1.76
CA GLY A 355 -1.63 -18.89 -2.14
C GLY A 355 -2.03 -20.12 -2.97
N ALA A 356 -1.22 -20.50 -3.96
CA ALA A 356 -1.47 -21.69 -4.79
C ALA A 356 -1.30 -23.01 -4.01
N ALA A 357 -0.28 -23.12 -3.16
CA ALA A 357 -0.02 -24.30 -2.34
C ALA A 357 -1.12 -24.52 -1.29
N SER A 358 -1.63 -23.44 -0.68
CA SER A 358 -2.78 -23.50 0.24
C SER A 358 -4.03 -24.05 -0.45
N VAL A 359 -4.33 -23.57 -1.66
CA VAL A 359 -5.48 -24.04 -2.48
C VAL A 359 -5.30 -25.50 -2.95
N LEU A 360 -4.10 -25.91 -3.35
CA LEU A 360 -3.82 -27.29 -3.79
C LEU A 360 -3.79 -28.30 -2.64
N SER A 361 -3.35 -27.88 -1.45
CA SER A 361 -3.37 -28.73 -0.24
C SER A 361 -4.81 -28.90 0.29
N ALA A 362 -5.62 -27.84 0.25
CA ALA A 362 -7.05 -27.93 0.56
C ALA A 362 -7.83 -28.84 -0.43
N ALA A 363 -7.39 -28.93 -1.69
CA ALA A 363 -8.06 -29.72 -2.72
C ALA A 363 -7.75 -31.24 -2.70
N THR A 364 -6.78 -31.71 -1.91
CA THR A 364 -6.27 -33.10 -1.97
C THR A 364 -6.57 -33.96 -0.72
N GLY A 365 -7.31 -33.42 0.26
CA GLY A 365 -7.64 -34.11 1.51
C GLY A 365 -8.56 -35.32 1.38
N THR A 366 -7.99 -36.52 1.27
CA THR A 366 -8.69 -37.81 1.48
C THR A 366 -8.47 -38.28 2.93
N PRO A 367 -9.51 -38.73 3.68
CA PRO A 367 -9.41 -38.88 5.12
C PRO A 367 -8.67 -40.16 5.56
N VAL A 368 -7.66 -40.01 6.41
CA VAL A 368 -7.03 -41.13 7.14
C VAL A 368 -7.86 -41.46 8.38
N ARG A 369 -8.26 -42.73 8.51
CA ARG A 369 -8.94 -43.27 9.69
C ARG A 369 -7.95 -43.89 10.68
N ASP A 370 -8.40 -43.92 11.94
CA ASP A 370 -7.96 -44.78 13.05
C ASP A 370 -6.57 -44.55 13.68
N ARG A 371 -6.58 -43.81 14.80
CA ARG A 371 -5.77 -44.11 16.00
C ARG A 371 -6.60 -43.77 17.26
N PRO A 372 -6.49 -44.53 18.37
CA PRO A 372 -7.45 -44.45 19.48
C PRO A 372 -7.20 -43.27 20.43
N ALA A 373 -8.26 -42.85 21.11
CA ALA A 373 -8.28 -41.64 21.96
C ALA A 373 -7.55 -41.82 23.31
N PRO A 374 -6.83 -40.79 23.80
CA PRO A 374 -6.30 -40.77 25.16
C PRO A 374 -7.37 -40.39 26.19
N THR A 375 -7.32 -41.03 27.36
CA THR A 375 -8.23 -40.81 28.49
C THR A 375 -7.98 -39.49 29.21
N ARG A 376 -9.06 -38.83 29.64
CA ARG A 376 -9.08 -37.50 30.26
C ARG A 376 -8.93 -37.56 31.79
N PRO A 377 -8.01 -36.82 32.43
CA PRO A 377 -7.97 -36.67 33.88
C PRO A 377 -9.13 -35.81 34.42
N ALA A 378 -9.58 -36.10 35.64
CA ALA A 378 -10.62 -35.35 36.34
C ALA A 378 -10.07 -34.05 36.99
N PRO A 379 -10.91 -33.01 37.19
CA PRO A 379 -10.49 -31.76 37.83
C PRO A 379 -10.43 -31.87 39.36
N PRO A 380 -9.53 -31.13 40.05
CA PRO A 380 -9.50 -31.03 41.51
C PRO A 380 -10.54 -30.02 42.04
N PRO A 381 -10.94 -30.13 43.34
CA PRO A 381 -11.98 -29.30 43.97
C PRO A 381 -11.46 -27.94 44.48
N SER A 382 -12.39 -27.10 44.95
CA SER A 382 -12.21 -25.66 45.18
C SER A 382 -12.23 -25.20 46.66
N GLY A 383 -11.53 -24.07 46.92
CA GLY A 383 -11.67 -23.20 48.11
C GLY A 383 -10.48 -23.25 49.10
N PRO A 384 -10.35 -22.30 50.07
CA PRO A 384 -11.04 -21.01 50.28
C PRO A 384 -10.04 -19.80 50.33
N PRO A 385 -10.42 -18.53 50.70
CA PRO A 385 -9.68 -17.33 50.25
C PRO A 385 -8.80 -16.57 51.27
N ARG A 386 -7.91 -15.70 50.72
CA ARG A 386 -7.31 -14.44 51.25
C ARG A 386 -6.61 -14.42 52.63
N THR A 387 -5.36 -13.92 52.66
CA THR A 387 -4.90 -12.81 53.55
C THR A 387 -3.56 -12.20 53.09
N THR A 388 -3.28 -10.99 53.60
CA THR A 388 -2.11 -10.11 53.39
C THR A 388 -0.92 -10.41 54.30
N GLY A 389 0.31 -10.09 53.88
CA GLY A 389 1.50 -10.08 54.76
C GLY A 389 2.80 -9.63 54.06
N ALA A 390 3.67 -8.90 54.77
CA ALA A 390 4.88 -8.25 54.26
C ALA A 390 6.19 -9.06 54.59
N PRO A 391 7.39 -8.67 54.11
CA PRO A 391 8.60 -9.51 54.07
C PRO A 391 9.46 -9.38 55.37
N PRO A 392 10.58 -10.13 55.55
CA PRO A 392 11.90 -9.69 55.04
C PRO A 392 13.00 -10.77 54.82
N ALA A 393 14.19 -10.29 54.40
CA ALA A 393 15.54 -10.65 54.85
C ALA A 393 16.52 -11.41 53.91
N VAL A 394 17.76 -10.93 53.95
CA VAL A 394 18.99 -11.36 53.25
C VAL A 394 19.92 -12.05 54.26
N PRO A 395 20.78 -12.99 53.84
CA PRO A 395 22.22 -12.80 54.11
C PRO A 395 23.16 -13.24 52.97
N ALA A 396 24.34 -12.63 52.93
CA ALA A 396 25.49 -13.00 52.10
C ALA A 396 26.70 -13.41 53.02
N PRO A 397 27.97 -13.40 52.58
CA PRO A 397 28.65 -14.49 51.86
C PRO A 397 29.94 -15.00 52.56
N ARG A 398 30.52 -16.15 52.15
CA ARG A 398 31.88 -16.59 52.60
C ARG A 398 32.71 -17.41 51.58
N THR A 399 33.76 -16.76 51.06
CA THR A 399 35.22 -17.13 50.99
C THR A 399 35.74 -18.58 50.70
N ALA A 400 36.92 -18.65 50.05
CA ALA A 400 37.62 -19.84 49.51
C ALA A 400 38.85 -20.34 50.36
N PRO A 401 39.98 -20.83 49.79
CA PRO A 401 40.37 -22.20 49.38
C PRO A 401 41.52 -22.82 50.24
N PRO A 402 42.17 -23.99 49.90
CA PRO A 402 43.36 -24.05 49.00
C PRO A 402 43.60 -25.40 48.20
N GLY A 403 44.68 -25.49 47.39
CA GLY A 403 45.16 -26.70 46.64
C GLY A 403 46.27 -27.51 47.38
N PRO A 404 47.30 -28.16 46.74
CA PRO A 404 47.67 -28.36 45.31
C PRO A 404 48.18 -29.80 44.91
N GLY A 405 48.68 -30.05 43.68
CA GLY A 405 49.43 -31.29 43.29
C GLY A 405 49.73 -31.49 41.78
N ALA A 406 50.81 -32.22 41.41
CA ALA A 406 51.31 -32.40 40.01
C ALA A 406 52.10 -33.76 39.83
N ALA A 407 52.69 -34.21 38.70
CA ALA A 407 53.00 -33.64 37.37
C ALA A 407 53.31 -34.73 36.27
N VAL A 408 53.33 -34.36 34.96
CA VAL A 408 54.38 -34.54 33.88
C VAL A 408 55.21 -35.87 33.80
N PRO A 409 55.66 -36.45 32.61
CA PRO A 409 55.91 -35.88 31.26
C PRO A 409 55.43 -36.69 30.00
N ALA A 410 55.76 -36.16 28.80
CA ALA A 410 55.57 -36.73 27.44
C ALA A 410 56.76 -37.57 26.92
N PRO A 411 56.76 -37.96 25.62
CA PRO A 411 57.81 -37.40 24.74
C PRO A 411 57.34 -36.93 23.33
N ARG A 412 58.23 -36.20 22.62
CA ARG A 412 58.10 -35.64 21.25
C ARG A 412 59.00 -36.38 20.25
N ALA A 413 58.62 -36.40 18.97
CA ALA A 413 59.47 -36.20 17.76
C ALA A 413 58.65 -36.48 16.46
N ALA A 414 58.95 -35.98 15.26
CA ALA A 414 59.59 -34.75 14.79
C ALA A 414 59.39 -34.59 13.24
N THR A 415 59.33 -33.35 12.73
CA THR A 415 59.68 -32.87 11.35
C THR A 415 59.10 -33.50 10.06
N GLY A 416 58.66 -32.63 9.11
CA GLY A 416 58.26 -32.97 7.72
C GLY A 416 59.44 -33.05 6.72
N PRO A 417 59.24 -32.90 5.38
CA PRO A 417 58.63 -31.68 4.80
C PRO A 417 57.78 -31.81 3.50
N ALA A 418 57.14 -30.68 3.15
CA ALA A 418 56.81 -30.14 1.81
C ALA A 418 56.04 -30.95 0.72
N GLY A 419 54.96 -30.34 0.21
CA GLY A 419 54.27 -30.72 -1.03
C GLY A 419 52.84 -30.18 -1.07
N GLY A 420 52.59 -29.03 -1.70
CA GLY A 420 51.29 -28.34 -1.64
C GLY A 420 50.43 -28.49 -2.91
N SER A 421 49.12 -28.27 -2.79
CA SER A 421 48.32 -27.61 -3.85
C SER A 421 46.97 -27.10 -3.31
N ALA A 422 46.47 -26.03 -3.95
CA ALA A 422 45.09 -25.57 -4.05
C ALA A 422 44.13 -25.75 -2.84
N GLY A 423 43.85 -24.64 -2.15
CA GLY A 423 42.72 -24.56 -1.23
C GLY A 423 41.37 -24.52 -1.95
N GLY A 424 40.52 -25.52 -1.71
CA GLY A 424 39.12 -25.49 -2.12
C GLY A 424 38.26 -24.76 -1.08
N THR A 425 37.74 -23.59 -1.42
CA THR A 425 36.77 -22.85 -0.59
C THR A 425 35.39 -23.50 -0.65
N ALA A 426 35.12 -24.40 0.30
CA ALA A 426 33.81 -25.03 0.44
C ALA A 426 32.72 -23.98 0.77
N ARG A 427 31.83 -23.71 -0.19
CA ARG A 427 30.63 -22.87 0.01
C ARG A 427 29.56 -23.65 0.81
N PRO A 428 28.99 -23.11 1.90
CA PRO A 428 27.94 -23.78 2.66
C PRO A 428 26.57 -23.65 1.96
N GLY A 429 26.29 -24.55 1.02
CA GLY A 429 24.98 -24.73 0.41
C GLY A 429 24.09 -25.69 1.20
N GLY A 430 23.91 -25.46 2.51
CA GLY A 430 23.23 -26.40 3.40
C GLY A 430 21.71 -26.26 3.43
N THR A 431 21.00 -27.36 3.21
CA THR A 431 19.63 -27.57 3.74
C THR A 431 19.72 -27.71 5.26
N GLY A 432 19.89 -26.58 5.94
CA GLY A 432 20.13 -26.52 7.38
C GLY A 432 19.01 -27.14 8.21
N GLU A 433 19.39 -28.03 9.13
CA GLU A 433 18.48 -28.57 10.14
C GLU A 433 17.86 -27.44 10.97
N VAL A 434 16.57 -27.55 11.26
CA VAL A 434 15.86 -26.59 12.11
C VAL A 434 16.25 -26.87 13.56
N VAL A 435 17.01 -25.96 14.15
CA VAL A 435 17.43 -26.02 15.56
C VAL A 435 16.23 -25.85 16.48
N GLY A 436 15.32 -24.94 16.10
CA GLY A 436 14.09 -24.73 16.83
C GLY A 436 13.26 -23.58 16.28
N ARG A 437 12.17 -23.30 16.99
CA ARG A 437 11.21 -22.23 16.74
C ARG A 437 10.88 -21.53 18.04
N VAL A 438 10.77 -20.21 18.00
CA VAL A 438 10.28 -19.37 19.10
C VAL A 438 9.10 -18.56 18.58
N VAL A 439 8.03 -18.44 19.35
CA VAL A 439 6.89 -17.57 18.99
C VAL A 439 7.00 -16.28 19.79
N LEU A 440 7.10 -15.15 19.09
CA LEU A 440 7.14 -13.82 19.66
C LEU A 440 5.74 -13.21 19.64
N ARG A 441 5.17 -12.92 20.82
CA ARG A 441 3.91 -12.16 20.93
C ARG A 441 4.21 -10.67 20.80
N VAL A 442 3.72 -10.06 19.73
CA VAL A 442 3.95 -8.65 19.38
C VAL A 442 2.64 -7.88 19.56
N SER A 443 2.55 -7.08 20.62
CA SER A 443 1.44 -6.18 20.91
C SER A 443 1.91 -5.05 21.81
N ILE A 444 1.16 -3.96 21.95
CA ILE A 444 1.48 -2.91 22.96
C ILE A 444 1.35 -3.43 24.40
N GLU A 445 0.60 -4.51 24.61
CA GLU A 445 0.48 -5.19 25.91
C GLU A 445 1.78 -5.89 26.30
N THR A 446 2.43 -6.60 25.37
CA THR A 446 3.72 -7.26 25.62
C THR A 446 4.94 -6.37 25.37
N MET A 447 4.78 -5.32 24.56
CA MET A 447 5.84 -4.40 24.14
C MET A 447 5.41 -2.93 24.31
N PRO A 448 5.09 -2.45 25.52
CA PRO A 448 4.56 -1.10 25.76
C PRO A 448 5.53 0.03 25.38
N TYR A 449 6.82 -0.27 25.20
CA TYR A 449 7.80 0.69 24.68
C TYR A 449 7.52 1.13 23.24
N LEU A 450 6.76 0.36 22.45
CA LEU A 450 6.45 0.70 21.05
C LEU A 450 5.53 1.91 20.89
N LEU A 451 4.91 2.40 21.98
CA LEU A 451 4.21 3.70 22.00
C LEU A 451 5.17 4.89 21.79
N ASP A 452 6.46 4.69 22.06
CA ASP A 452 7.56 5.63 21.80
C ASP A 452 8.28 5.34 20.45
N HIS A 453 7.73 4.47 19.61
CA HIS A 453 8.22 4.21 18.24
C HIS A 453 7.01 4.10 17.29
N CYS A 454 6.28 5.21 17.21
CA CYS A 454 5.05 5.39 16.44
C CYS A 454 5.31 6.33 15.25
N PHE A 455 4.92 5.93 14.03
CA PHE A 455 5.10 6.78 12.85
C PHE A 455 4.18 8.01 12.81
N PHE A 456 3.04 7.99 13.53
CA PHE A 456 2.08 9.08 13.50
C PHE A 456 1.88 9.69 14.88
N VAL A 457 2.06 11.02 14.97
CA VAL A 457 1.68 11.78 16.15
C VAL A 457 0.15 11.94 16.16
N GLN A 458 -0.48 11.38 17.19
CA GLN A 458 -1.93 11.45 17.44
C GLN A 458 -2.14 11.87 18.91
N PRO A 459 -3.36 12.24 19.35
CA PRO A 459 -3.61 12.53 20.76
C PRO A 459 -3.14 11.38 21.66
N ASP A 460 -2.53 11.69 22.81
CA ASP A 460 -2.07 10.67 23.75
C ASP A 460 -3.21 9.82 24.31
N ASP A 461 -4.41 10.40 24.42
CA ASP A 461 -5.64 9.74 24.84
C ASP A 461 -6.43 9.15 23.66
N TRP A 462 -5.86 9.04 22.45
CA TRP A 462 -6.57 8.50 21.29
C TRP A 462 -6.91 7.00 21.48
N PRO A 463 -8.19 6.61 21.38
CA PRO A 463 -8.64 5.29 21.82
C PRO A 463 -8.24 4.12 20.91
N VAL A 464 -7.77 4.39 19.69
CA VAL A 464 -7.40 3.36 18.70
C VAL A 464 -5.90 3.42 18.45
N VAL A 465 -5.14 2.65 19.22
CA VAL A 465 -3.65 2.72 19.20
C VAL A 465 -3.05 2.32 17.84
N GLU A 466 -3.75 1.52 17.02
CA GLU A 466 -3.34 1.22 15.63
C GLU A 466 -3.12 2.51 14.80
N ASP A 467 -3.83 3.61 15.10
CA ASP A 467 -3.73 4.88 14.38
C ASP A 467 -2.49 5.71 14.71
N ARG A 468 -1.82 5.41 15.84
CA ARG A 468 -0.45 5.89 16.12
C ARG A 468 0.58 5.11 15.30
N TRP A 469 0.20 3.92 14.83
CA TRP A 469 1.00 2.99 14.05
C TRP A 469 2.32 2.62 14.75
N PRO A 470 2.24 1.92 15.92
CA PRO A 470 3.42 1.45 16.65
C PRO A 470 4.16 0.39 15.82
N VAL A 471 5.40 0.69 15.43
CA VAL A 471 6.25 -0.18 14.59
C VAL A 471 7.36 -0.76 15.44
N VAL A 472 7.72 -2.02 15.24
CA VAL A 472 8.91 -2.60 15.87
C VAL A 472 10.17 -2.08 15.15
N PRO A 473 11.12 -1.41 15.86
CA PRO A 473 12.36 -0.93 15.26
C PRO A 473 13.15 -2.05 14.60
N ALA A 474 13.85 -1.76 13.50
CA ALA A 474 14.64 -2.76 12.77
C ALA A 474 15.72 -3.42 13.64
N THR A 475 16.33 -2.64 14.53
CA THR A 475 17.30 -3.08 15.53
C THR A 475 16.68 -3.92 16.65
N ALA A 476 15.40 -3.70 16.99
CA ALA A 476 14.64 -4.57 17.90
C ALA A 476 14.32 -5.93 17.23
N LEU A 477 14.05 -5.96 15.92
CA LEU A 477 13.94 -7.22 15.17
C LEU A 477 15.26 -8.02 15.22
N VAL A 478 16.40 -7.32 15.10
CA VAL A 478 17.72 -7.94 15.29
C VAL A 478 17.87 -8.51 16.70
N GLN A 479 17.56 -7.73 17.74
CA GLN A 479 17.61 -8.21 19.13
C GLN A 479 16.74 -9.47 19.34
N HIS A 480 15.50 -9.49 18.86
CA HIS A 480 14.64 -10.67 19.01
C HIS A 480 15.16 -11.91 18.25
N MET A 481 15.82 -11.74 17.10
CA MET A 481 16.51 -12.85 16.42
C MET A 481 17.73 -13.34 17.20
N MET A 482 18.44 -12.46 17.90
CA MET A 482 19.56 -12.81 18.79
C MET A 482 19.05 -13.59 20.02
N ASP A 483 18.04 -13.05 20.71
CA ASP A 483 17.45 -13.64 21.91
C ASP A 483 16.91 -15.05 21.65
N ALA A 484 16.17 -15.24 20.55
CA ALA A 484 15.66 -16.55 20.13
C ALA A 484 16.78 -17.54 19.80
N THR A 485 17.93 -17.05 19.30
CA THR A 485 19.10 -17.88 19.00
C THR A 485 19.80 -18.33 20.29
N GLU A 486 20.01 -17.43 21.27
CA GLU A 486 20.58 -17.81 22.58
C GLU A 486 19.63 -18.71 23.39
N GLN A 487 18.31 -18.48 23.31
CA GLN A 487 17.30 -19.34 23.96
C GLN A 487 17.36 -20.79 23.45
N LEU A 488 17.56 -20.97 22.14
CA LEU A 488 17.66 -22.30 21.51
C LEU A 488 19.07 -22.90 21.61
N LEU A 489 20.09 -22.13 22.00
CA LEU A 489 21.49 -22.57 22.12
C LEU A 489 22.08 -22.19 23.51
N PRO A 490 21.59 -22.82 24.60
CA PRO A 490 22.04 -22.47 25.96
C PRO A 490 23.56 -22.51 26.13
N GLY A 491 24.12 -21.46 26.73
CA GLY A 491 25.56 -21.33 26.97
C GLY A 491 26.36 -20.72 25.82
N ARG A 492 25.78 -20.55 24.63
CA ARG A 492 26.37 -19.80 23.52
C ARG A 492 25.96 -18.32 23.61
N ARG A 493 26.81 -17.43 23.09
CA ARG A 493 26.57 -15.98 23.01
C ARG A 493 26.63 -15.49 21.58
N VAL A 494 25.69 -14.62 21.20
CA VAL A 494 25.76 -13.93 19.91
C VAL A 494 26.92 -12.95 19.91
N VAL A 495 27.82 -13.12 18.96
CA VAL A 495 28.99 -12.25 18.75
C VAL A 495 28.90 -11.45 17.46
N ALA A 496 28.07 -11.88 16.49
CA ALA A 496 27.79 -11.10 15.29
C ALA A 496 26.43 -11.43 14.65
N VAL A 497 25.93 -10.49 13.85
CA VAL A 497 24.76 -10.64 12.97
C VAL A 497 25.15 -10.19 11.57
N HIS A 498 25.00 -11.07 10.59
CA HIS A 498 25.41 -10.88 9.20
C HIS A 498 24.17 -10.76 8.30
N GLU A 499 24.21 -9.83 7.34
CA GLU A 499 23.20 -9.66 6.29
C GLU A 499 21.76 -9.59 6.84
N ALA A 500 21.55 -8.74 7.85
CA ALA A 500 20.21 -8.46 8.35
C ALA A 500 19.43 -7.68 7.29
N ARG A 501 18.26 -8.19 6.90
CA ARG A 501 17.38 -7.56 5.89
C ARG A 501 15.97 -7.41 6.45
N PHE A 502 15.40 -6.21 6.29
CA PHE A 502 14.07 -5.85 6.79
C PHE A 502 13.12 -5.72 5.61
N ASN A 503 12.29 -6.74 5.38
CA ASN A 503 11.46 -6.84 4.17
C ASN A 503 10.12 -6.12 4.32
N ARG A 504 9.61 -5.99 5.56
CA ARG A 504 8.31 -5.39 5.88
C ARG A 504 8.31 -4.85 7.31
N TRP A 505 7.63 -3.72 7.54
CA TRP A 505 7.36 -3.21 8.88
C TRP A 505 6.47 -4.18 9.67
N LEU A 506 6.92 -4.52 10.87
CA LEU A 506 6.15 -5.27 11.87
C LEU A 506 5.40 -4.26 12.73
N ILE A 507 4.07 -4.23 12.60
CA ILE A 507 3.18 -3.32 13.33
C ILE A 507 2.67 -4.04 14.57
N ALA A 508 2.71 -3.39 15.73
CA ALA A 508 2.33 -4.00 16.99
C ALA A 508 0.81 -4.15 17.16
N GLU A 509 -0.01 -3.31 16.51
CA GLU A 509 -1.47 -3.45 16.54
C GLU A 509 -2.08 -3.62 15.14
N PRO A 510 -3.08 -4.52 14.97
CA PRO A 510 -3.62 -5.43 15.98
C PRO A 510 -2.62 -6.53 16.38
N GLY A 511 -2.50 -6.78 17.68
CA GLY A 511 -1.48 -7.66 18.26
C GLY A 511 -1.43 -9.07 17.68
N GLN A 512 -0.24 -9.52 17.29
CA GLN A 512 0.01 -10.72 16.49
C GLN A 512 1.13 -11.61 17.02
N ASP A 513 1.11 -12.88 16.63
CA ASP A 513 2.12 -13.88 17.00
C ASP A 513 3.03 -14.13 15.81
N VAL A 514 4.35 -13.99 15.99
CA VAL A 514 5.35 -14.06 14.93
C VAL A 514 6.33 -15.19 15.21
N GLU A 515 6.42 -16.17 14.30
CA GLU A 515 7.38 -17.28 14.42
C GLU A 515 8.81 -16.82 14.03
N ILE A 516 9.76 -17.11 14.91
CA ILE A 516 11.20 -17.00 14.69
C ILE A 516 11.75 -18.41 14.48
N ILE A 517 12.28 -18.69 13.28
CA ILE A 517 12.84 -19.99 12.91
C ILE A 517 14.36 -19.89 12.85
N VAL A 518 15.05 -20.71 13.65
CA VAL A 518 16.52 -20.79 13.69
C VAL A 518 16.96 -22.09 13.01
N LYS A 519 17.85 -21.98 12.02
CA LYS A 519 18.39 -23.12 11.25
C LYS A 519 19.92 -23.10 11.24
N ALA A 520 20.57 -24.26 11.32
CA ALA A 520 22.02 -24.34 11.20
C ALA A 520 22.48 -23.89 9.78
N ALA A 521 23.44 -22.97 9.70
CA ALA A 521 23.98 -22.45 8.44
C ALA A 521 25.49 -22.69 8.27
N GLY A 522 26.20 -23.01 9.35
CA GLY A 522 27.60 -23.40 9.36
C GLY A 522 28.14 -23.52 10.80
N PRO A 523 29.43 -23.80 11.00
CA PRO A 523 30.05 -23.83 12.33
C PRO A 523 29.82 -22.50 13.06
N GLY A 524 29.10 -22.54 14.18
CA GLY A 524 28.75 -21.36 14.96
C GLY A 524 27.80 -20.36 14.28
N ARG A 525 27.24 -20.67 13.10
CA ARG A 525 26.38 -19.74 12.34
C ARG A 525 25.00 -20.32 12.06
N TYR A 526 23.98 -19.47 12.24
CA TYR A 526 22.58 -19.86 12.17
C TYR A 526 21.78 -18.88 11.30
N ALA A 527 21.06 -19.39 10.30
CA ALA A 527 20.13 -18.60 9.52
C ALA A 527 18.83 -18.43 10.32
N VAL A 528 18.47 -17.18 10.62
CA VAL A 528 17.30 -16.82 11.42
C VAL A 528 16.31 -16.05 10.56
N ASN A 529 15.03 -16.45 10.62
CA ASN A 529 13.94 -15.76 9.94
C ASN A 529 12.87 -15.42 10.96
N LEU A 530 12.49 -14.13 11.05
CA LEU A 530 11.42 -13.60 11.89
C LEU A 530 10.23 -13.31 10.99
N GLY A 531 9.36 -14.32 10.83
CA GLY A 531 8.20 -14.31 9.93
C GLY A 531 8.55 -13.80 8.51
N PRO A 532 7.65 -13.04 7.87
CA PRO A 532 7.94 -12.32 6.62
C PRO A 532 8.76 -11.02 6.84
N TYR A 533 8.97 -10.59 8.08
CA TYR A 533 9.42 -9.24 8.43
C TYR A 533 10.94 -9.06 8.30
N ALA A 534 11.72 -9.99 8.86
CA ALA A 534 13.18 -9.89 8.86
C ALA A 534 13.88 -11.24 8.70
N ARG A 535 15.11 -11.20 8.20
CA ARG A 535 16.03 -12.36 8.17
C ARG A 535 17.47 -11.89 8.42
N ALA A 536 18.29 -12.76 9.00
CA ALA A 536 19.72 -12.55 9.18
C ALA A 536 20.46 -13.89 9.30
N THR A 537 21.80 -13.86 9.30
CA THR A 537 22.63 -14.97 9.81
C THR A 537 23.27 -14.55 11.13
N VAL A 538 22.92 -15.23 12.22
CA VAL A 538 23.44 -14.96 13.57
C VAL A 538 24.66 -15.86 13.83
N GLU A 539 25.74 -15.29 14.35
CA GLU A 539 26.96 -16.00 14.72
C GLU A 539 27.13 -16.06 16.25
N VAL A 540 27.43 -17.25 16.76
CA VAL A 540 27.55 -17.52 18.20
C VAL A 540 28.85 -18.21 18.60
N ALA A 541 29.44 -17.76 19.69
CA ALA A 541 30.65 -18.30 20.32
C ALA A 541 30.40 -18.65 21.80
N ASP A 542 31.39 -19.18 22.50
CA ASP A 542 31.32 -19.44 23.95
C ASP A 542 31.50 -18.15 24.79
N GLY A 543 31.95 -17.07 24.16
CA GLY A 543 32.11 -15.75 24.75
C GLY A 543 32.46 -14.69 23.70
N TYR A 544 32.46 -13.42 24.09
CA TYR A 544 32.78 -12.31 23.20
C TYR A 544 34.26 -12.30 22.79
N PRO A 545 34.61 -11.80 21.58
CA PRO A 545 35.99 -11.69 21.14
C PRO A 545 36.84 -10.85 22.10
N ALA A 546 38.02 -11.37 22.47
CA ALA A 546 38.92 -10.70 23.40
C ALA A 546 39.52 -9.40 22.83
N ASP A 547 39.77 -9.40 21.52
CA ASP A 547 40.44 -8.33 20.77
C ASP A 547 39.42 -7.55 19.90
N PRO A 548 38.97 -6.36 20.34
CA PRO A 548 38.07 -5.51 19.57
C PRO A 548 38.87 -4.66 18.57
N PRO A 549 38.22 -4.16 17.50
CA PRO A 549 38.84 -3.18 16.61
C PRO A 549 39.24 -1.91 17.36
N GLN A 550 40.22 -1.20 16.82
CA GLN A 550 40.61 0.12 17.32
C GLN A 550 39.43 1.09 17.26
N VAL A 551 39.27 1.92 18.30
CA VAL A 551 38.31 3.02 18.29
C VAL A 551 38.66 4.00 17.17
N TRP A 552 37.65 4.38 16.38
CA TRP A 552 37.82 5.26 15.24
C TRP A 552 38.18 6.69 15.64
N TRP A 553 39.27 7.19 15.07
CA TRP A 553 39.71 8.58 15.17
C TRP A 553 39.30 9.37 13.91
N HIS A 554 39.13 10.69 14.08
CA HIS A 554 38.84 11.68 13.04
C HIS A 554 39.68 12.93 13.30
N ASP A 555 40.10 13.61 12.23
CA ASP A 555 40.85 14.86 12.34
C ASP A 555 39.90 16.00 12.74
N PRO A 556 40.11 16.67 13.89
CA PRO A 556 39.29 17.81 14.30
C PRO A 556 39.27 18.96 13.29
N ALA A 557 40.26 19.07 12.40
CA ALA A 557 40.27 20.07 11.33
C ALA A 557 39.25 19.78 10.20
N THR A 558 38.72 18.55 10.14
CA THR A 558 37.64 18.14 9.21
C THR A 558 36.25 18.27 9.80
N GLU A 559 36.14 18.78 11.03
CA GLU A 559 34.92 18.85 11.82
C GLU A 559 34.45 20.28 12.06
N ARG A 560 33.13 20.46 12.12
CA ARG A 560 32.45 21.70 12.56
C ARG A 560 31.46 21.38 13.69
N PRO A 561 31.08 22.35 14.54
CA PRO A 561 29.97 22.18 15.47
C PRO A 561 28.68 21.80 14.73
N THR A 562 27.82 21.00 15.35
CA THR A 562 26.48 20.77 14.79
C THR A 562 25.62 22.03 14.89
N THR A 563 24.76 22.26 13.90
CA THR A 563 23.68 23.26 13.97
C THR A 563 22.38 22.66 14.48
N LEU A 564 22.34 21.34 14.75
CA LEU A 564 21.19 20.62 15.28
C LEU A 564 21.62 19.75 16.47
N PRO A 565 21.55 20.29 17.71
CA PRO A 565 21.71 19.53 18.94
C PRO A 565 20.71 18.36 19.07
N ALA A 566 21.03 17.39 19.93
CA ALA A 566 20.21 16.18 20.10
C ALA A 566 18.85 16.45 20.76
N ASP A 567 18.81 17.35 21.73
CA ASP A 567 17.58 17.81 22.40
C ASP A 567 16.67 18.59 21.44
N GLU A 568 17.23 19.50 20.63
CA GLU A 568 16.48 20.18 19.57
C GLU A 568 15.94 19.19 18.54
N MET A 569 16.74 18.21 18.09
CA MET A 569 16.33 17.17 17.14
C MET A 569 15.06 16.41 17.59
N TYR A 570 14.94 16.09 18.88
CA TYR A 570 13.74 15.42 19.42
C TYR A 570 12.60 16.39 19.75
N ALA A 571 12.90 17.56 20.33
CA ALA A 571 11.89 18.57 20.67
C ALA A 571 11.14 19.04 19.41
N GLU A 572 11.87 19.21 18.32
CA GLU A 572 11.34 19.53 17.00
C GLU A 572 10.68 18.33 16.30
N ARG A 573 10.64 17.13 16.89
CA ARG A 573 10.09 15.89 16.28
C ARG A 573 10.69 15.60 14.88
N LEU A 574 11.97 15.94 14.66
CA LEU A 574 12.67 15.58 13.42
C LEU A 574 12.97 14.07 13.36
N MET A 575 12.94 13.42 14.52
CA MET A 575 12.80 11.99 14.72
C MET A 575 11.39 11.68 15.28
N PHE A 576 10.79 10.55 14.86
CA PHE A 576 9.49 10.10 15.38
C PHE A 576 9.60 9.33 16.73
N HIS A 577 10.80 9.29 17.31
CA HIS A 577 11.13 8.57 18.53
C HIS A 577 10.63 9.30 19.79
N GLY A 578 9.80 8.64 20.58
CA GLY A 578 9.36 9.07 21.91
C GLY A 578 10.40 8.75 23.01
N PRO A 579 10.19 9.21 24.25
CA PRO A 579 11.22 9.29 25.29
C PRO A 579 12.05 8.02 25.54
N ARG A 580 11.47 6.81 25.51
CA ARG A 580 12.24 5.55 25.73
C ARG A 580 13.20 5.21 24.59
N PHE A 581 13.10 5.86 23.43
CA PHE A 581 13.99 5.76 22.29
C PHE A 581 14.87 7.00 22.07
N GLN A 582 14.85 7.99 22.96
CA GLN A 582 15.65 9.23 22.87
C GLN A 582 17.02 9.09 23.56
N GLY A 583 17.80 8.07 23.20
CA GLY A 583 19.10 7.75 23.80
C GLY A 583 20.28 8.58 23.27
N VAL A 584 20.19 9.27 22.13
CA VAL A 584 21.25 10.23 21.72
C VAL A 584 21.23 11.43 22.67
N THR A 585 22.23 11.59 23.52
CA THR A 585 22.26 12.67 24.54
C THR A 585 23.05 13.88 24.10
N HIS A 586 23.97 13.74 23.13
CA HIS A 586 24.82 14.83 22.67
C HIS A 586 25.36 14.56 21.26
N ILE A 587 25.59 15.60 20.47
CA ILE A 587 26.31 15.55 19.20
C ILE A 587 27.54 16.46 19.34
N HIS A 588 28.73 15.86 19.31
CA HIS A 588 30.00 16.59 19.49
C HIS A 588 30.34 17.45 18.29
N ALA A 589 30.32 16.85 17.11
CA ALA A 589 30.79 17.46 15.88
C ALA A 589 30.30 16.72 14.64
N ILE A 590 30.28 17.43 13.52
CA ILE A 590 29.88 16.92 12.22
C ILE A 590 30.97 17.23 11.18
N GLY A 591 31.29 16.26 10.34
CA GLY A 591 32.15 16.41 9.16
C GLY A 591 31.37 16.12 7.88
N ASP A 592 32.02 16.26 6.73
CA ASP A 592 31.34 16.16 5.43
C ASP A 592 30.81 14.75 5.12
N MET A 593 31.37 13.71 5.73
CA MET A 593 30.89 12.31 5.61
C MET A 593 30.92 11.55 6.95
N HIS A 594 30.91 12.25 8.09
CA HIS A 594 30.91 11.61 9.42
C HIS A 594 30.30 12.49 10.51
N VAL A 595 29.96 11.88 11.64
CA VAL A 595 29.40 12.56 12.81
C VAL A 595 29.78 11.81 14.08
N ARG A 596 29.94 12.54 15.19
CA ARG A 596 30.27 11.97 16.50
C ARG A 596 29.32 12.52 17.56
N GLY A 597 28.94 11.67 18.51
CA GLY A 597 28.05 12.03 19.60
C GLY A 597 28.05 11.00 20.73
N VAL A 598 27.27 11.26 21.77
CA VAL A 598 27.08 10.37 22.91
C VAL A 598 25.72 9.69 22.81
N VAL A 599 25.71 8.37 22.97
CA VAL A 599 24.49 7.57 23.07
C VAL A 599 24.42 6.92 24.45
N ARG A 600 23.32 7.14 25.15
CA ARG A 600 23.01 6.54 26.45
C ARG A 600 22.10 5.34 26.25
N ALA A 601 22.56 4.16 26.69
CA ALA A 601 21.85 2.89 26.57
C ALA A 601 20.44 2.97 27.18
N PRO A 602 19.38 2.89 26.36
CA PRO A 602 18.01 2.91 26.85
C PRO A 602 17.58 1.50 27.31
N GLU A 603 16.35 1.39 27.83
CA GLU A 603 15.75 0.13 28.27
C GLU A 603 15.23 -0.79 27.13
N PRO A 604 14.59 -0.28 26.05
CA PRO A 604 13.94 -1.16 25.07
C PRO A 604 14.94 -2.04 24.28
N PRO A 605 14.53 -3.26 23.88
CA PRO A 605 15.39 -4.17 23.12
C PRO A 605 15.82 -3.55 21.78
N GLY A 606 17.11 -3.67 21.46
CA GLY A 606 17.72 -3.12 20.24
C GLY A 606 17.91 -1.59 20.22
N ALA A 607 17.30 -0.84 21.13
CA ALA A 607 17.25 0.63 21.04
C ALA A 607 18.62 1.33 21.19
N LEU A 608 19.63 0.71 21.84
CA LEU A 608 21.01 1.23 21.82
C LEU A 608 21.62 1.24 20.40
N LEU A 609 21.36 0.20 19.60
CA LEU A 609 21.79 0.17 18.19
C LEU A 609 20.93 1.14 17.36
N ASP A 610 19.65 1.29 17.70
CA ASP A 610 18.77 2.26 17.06
C ASP A 610 19.30 3.70 17.22
N ASN A 611 19.66 4.08 18.45
CA ASN A 611 20.24 5.40 18.71
C ASN A 611 21.58 5.62 18.00
N ALA A 612 22.38 4.58 17.77
CA ALA A 612 23.58 4.70 16.93
C ALA A 612 23.24 5.05 15.46
N LEU A 613 22.13 4.52 14.93
CA LEU A 613 21.60 4.91 13.62
C LEU A 613 20.96 6.30 13.64
N GLN A 614 20.31 6.70 14.74
CA GLN A 614 19.78 8.07 14.89
C GLN A 614 20.87 9.14 14.86
N VAL A 615 22.12 8.83 15.26
CA VAL A 615 23.28 9.72 15.07
C VAL A 615 23.57 9.95 13.57
N ILE A 616 23.48 8.92 12.72
CA ILE A 616 23.52 9.09 11.24
C ILE A 616 22.34 9.96 10.77
N GLY A 617 21.16 9.74 11.33
CA GLY A 617 19.97 10.55 11.05
C GLY A 617 20.16 12.05 11.34
N ASN A 618 20.82 12.39 12.46
CA ASN A 618 21.20 13.78 12.77
C ASN A 618 22.12 14.38 11.69
N TRP A 619 23.14 13.64 11.24
CA TRP A 619 24.00 14.07 10.12
C TRP A 619 23.20 14.28 8.83
N LEU A 620 22.27 13.37 8.52
CA LEU A 620 21.46 13.45 7.30
C LEU A 620 20.57 14.70 7.30
N ILE A 621 19.89 14.98 8.41
CA ILE A 621 19.03 16.17 8.56
C ILE A 621 19.86 17.47 8.52
N THR A 622 21.06 17.46 9.10
CA THR A 622 21.93 18.64 9.18
C THR A 622 22.62 18.97 7.85
N THR A 623 22.90 17.98 7.01
CA THR A 623 23.70 18.16 5.77
C THR A 623 22.89 18.16 4.48
N GLN A 624 21.71 17.53 4.44
CA GLN A 624 20.97 17.34 3.19
C GLN A 624 19.80 18.31 3.03
N PRO A 625 19.66 18.98 1.86
CA PRO A 625 18.57 19.94 1.63
C PRO A 625 17.20 19.28 1.42
N PHE A 626 17.17 18.02 0.98
CA PHE A 626 15.96 17.23 0.73
C PHE A 626 16.17 15.76 1.09
N ARG A 627 15.06 15.00 1.16
CA ARG A 627 15.07 13.58 1.53
C ARG A 627 15.87 13.28 2.80
N THR A 628 15.52 14.00 3.86
CA THR A 628 16.12 13.94 5.20
C THR A 628 15.47 12.89 6.10
N VAL A 629 14.41 12.22 5.63
CA VAL A 629 13.81 11.06 6.30
C VAL A 629 14.44 9.81 5.72
N ALA A 630 14.96 8.94 6.59
CA ALA A 630 15.57 7.68 6.20
C ALA A 630 15.14 6.57 7.17
N LEU A 631 14.93 5.36 6.65
CA LEU A 631 14.52 4.19 7.44
C LEU A 631 15.37 2.96 7.07
N PRO A 632 15.85 2.18 8.06
CA PRO A 632 16.71 1.03 7.82
C PRO A 632 16.01 -0.09 7.04
N VAL A 633 16.68 -0.56 5.98
CA VAL A 633 16.26 -1.71 5.14
C VAL A 633 17.23 -2.89 5.24
N GLY A 634 18.44 -2.69 5.76
CA GLY A 634 19.32 -3.77 6.18
C GLY A 634 20.57 -3.31 6.93
N LEU A 635 21.24 -4.25 7.59
CA LEU A 635 22.56 -4.06 8.22
C LEU A 635 23.50 -5.16 7.68
N GLY A 636 24.62 -4.76 7.08
CA GLY A 636 25.59 -5.69 6.49
C GLY A 636 26.23 -6.61 7.53
N HIS A 637 26.81 -6.03 8.59
CA HIS A 637 27.45 -6.80 9.65
C HIS A 637 27.43 -6.04 10.99
N VAL A 638 26.77 -6.59 12.01
CA VAL A 638 26.84 -6.11 13.39
C VAL A 638 27.77 -7.02 14.17
N ARG A 639 28.76 -6.48 14.88
CA ARG A 639 29.69 -7.23 15.75
C ARG A 639 29.62 -6.73 17.19
N PHE A 640 29.70 -7.65 18.14
CA PHE A 640 29.65 -7.39 19.58
C PHE A 640 30.93 -7.89 20.28
N PHE A 641 31.52 -7.04 21.13
CA PHE A 641 32.81 -7.26 21.79
C PHE A 641 32.70 -7.27 23.33
N GLY A 642 31.48 -7.37 23.85
CA GLY A 642 31.16 -7.47 25.26
C GLY A 642 29.66 -7.74 25.49
N PRO A 643 29.26 -8.06 26.73
CA PRO A 643 27.87 -8.35 27.08
C PRO A 643 26.96 -7.13 26.85
N PRO A 644 25.62 -7.33 26.79
CA PRO A 644 24.66 -6.24 26.80
C PRO A 644 24.94 -5.26 27.96
N PRO A 645 25.03 -3.95 27.71
CA PRO A 645 25.35 -2.99 28.74
C PRO A 645 24.15 -2.71 29.65
N PRO A 646 24.39 -2.28 30.90
CA PRO A 646 23.31 -1.83 31.75
C PRO A 646 22.69 -0.52 31.23
N VAL A 647 21.37 -0.40 31.42
CA VAL A 647 20.59 0.81 31.11
C VAL A 647 21.24 2.03 31.76
N GLY A 648 21.24 3.15 31.03
CA GLY A 648 21.80 4.42 31.45
C GLY A 648 23.31 4.57 31.20
N ARG A 649 24.01 3.55 30.69
CA ARG A 649 25.43 3.64 30.30
C ARG A 649 25.63 4.47 29.03
N GLU A 650 26.54 5.42 29.08
CA GLU A 650 26.90 6.25 27.93
C GLU A 650 28.03 5.62 27.10
N PHE A 651 27.95 5.83 25.79
CA PHE A 651 28.88 5.37 24.77
C PHE A 651 29.25 6.53 23.86
N GLU A 652 30.54 6.61 23.52
CA GLU A 652 31.00 7.38 22.37
C GLU A 652 30.51 6.67 21.10
N CYS A 653 29.68 7.37 20.32
CA CYS A 653 29.14 6.90 19.07
C CYS A 653 29.76 7.67 17.91
N VAL A 654 30.39 6.95 17.00
CA VAL A 654 31.02 7.49 15.80
C VAL A 654 30.36 6.87 14.59
N ALA A 655 29.81 7.70 13.70
CA ALA A 655 29.17 7.24 12.48
C ALA A 655 29.84 7.83 11.24
N ARG A 656 30.02 6.99 10.21
CA ARG A 656 30.71 7.31 8.96
C ARG A 656 29.80 6.99 7.79
N VAL A 657 29.54 7.96 6.94
CA VAL A 657 28.79 7.76 5.70
C VAL A 657 29.74 7.21 4.65
N GLN A 658 29.44 6.03 4.12
CA GLN A 658 30.17 5.44 2.99
C GLN A 658 29.70 6.03 1.66
N SER A 659 28.37 6.18 1.50
CA SER A 659 27.76 6.72 0.29
C SER A 659 26.36 7.27 0.56
N ILE A 660 25.98 8.25 -0.24
CA ILE A 660 24.65 8.85 -0.22
C ILE A 660 24.17 9.10 -1.66
N ALA A 661 22.93 8.69 -1.94
CA ALA A 661 22.23 8.92 -3.20
C ALA A 661 20.75 9.21 -2.92
N ASP A 662 19.98 9.67 -3.91
CA ASP A 662 18.59 10.12 -3.72
C ASP A 662 17.65 9.08 -3.07
N GLY A 663 17.89 7.79 -3.28
CA GLY A 663 17.06 6.72 -2.73
C GLY A 663 17.65 6.01 -1.51
N GLN A 664 18.93 6.21 -1.20
CA GLN A 664 19.67 5.34 -0.28
C GLN A 664 20.81 6.07 0.45
N LEU A 665 21.01 5.70 1.70
CA LEU A 665 22.17 6.05 2.51
C LEU A 665 22.88 4.75 2.93
N VAL A 666 24.20 4.72 2.90
CA VAL A 666 25.00 3.62 3.45
C VAL A 666 26.03 4.20 4.41
N ALA A 667 26.06 3.68 5.63
CA ALA A 667 26.93 4.17 6.69
C ALA A 667 27.38 3.05 7.64
N ASP A 668 28.48 3.28 8.33
CA ASP A 668 28.98 2.44 9.41
C ASP A 668 28.84 3.19 10.75
N THR A 669 28.65 2.45 11.85
CA THR A 669 28.66 3.02 13.21
C THR A 669 29.56 2.21 14.13
N GLN A 670 30.17 2.88 15.10
CA GLN A 670 30.97 2.25 16.15
C GLN A 670 30.60 2.86 17.50
N LEU A 671 30.21 2.00 18.45
CA LEU A 671 29.91 2.33 19.83
C LEU A 671 31.09 1.90 20.71
N SER A 672 31.66 2.83 21.47
CA SER A 672 32.79 2.56 22.36
C SER A 672 32.60 3.13 23.76
N TYR A 673 33.22 2.47 24.74
CA TYR A 673 33.16 2.84 26.15
C TYR A 673 34.57 2.70 26.75
N GLN A 674 35.03 3.72 27.45
CA GLN A 674 36.38 3.76 28.07
C GLN A 674 37.52 3.41 27.09
N GLY A 675 37.42 3.87 25.83
CA GLY A 675 38.42 3.60 24.80
C GLY A 675 38.41 2.19 24.21
N ARG A 676 37.39 1.37 24.53
CA ARG A 676 37.19 0.02 23.97
C ARG A 676 35.88 -0.03 23.17
N VAL A 677 35.92 -0.58 21.95
CA VAL A 677 34.70 -0.81 21.15
C VAL A 677 33.83 -1.87 21.82
N TRP A 678 32.53 -1.59 21.94
CA TRP A 678 31.51 -2.53 22.41
C TRP A 678 30.75 -3.15 21.24
N ALA A 679 30.34 -2.34 20.26
CA ALA A 679 29.72 -2.82 19.04
C ALA A 679 30.15 -2.00 17.81
N GLN A 680 30.12 -2.65 16.66
CA GLN A 680 30.35 -2.02 15.36
C GLN A 680 29.30 -2.51 14.37
N ILE A 681 28.66 -1.60 13.64
CA ILE A 681 27.76 -1.88 12.52
C ILE A 681 28.50 -1.46 11.24
N ASP A 682 28.78 -2.41 10.37
CA ASP A 682 29.32 -2.17 9.03
C ASP A 682 28.19 -2.29 8.00
N GLY A 683 28.06 -1.33 7.08
CA GLY A 683 27.07 -1.32 6.02
C GLY A 683 25.62 -1.27 6.51
N ALA A 684 25.28 -0.36 7.42
CA ALA A 684 23.89 0.00 7.66
C ALA A 684 23.33 0.68 6.40
N VAL A 685 22.19 0.18 5.91
CA VAL A 685 21.54 0.67 4.69
C VAL A 685 20.17 1.20 5.02
N ASP A 686 19.98 2.50 4.79
CA ASP A 686 18.68 3.15 4.92
C ASP A 686 18.11 3.52 3.55
N ARG A 687 16.81 3.35 3.39
CA ARG A 687 16.06 3.93 2.26
C ARG A 687 15.65 5.35 2.62
N ARG A 688 15.91 6.30 1.71
CA ARG A 688 15.55 7.71 1.87
C ARG A 688 14.17 7.99 1.30
N PHE A 689 13.40 8.83 1.99
CA PHE A 689 12.05 9.27 1.66
C PHE A 689 12.00 10.79 1.57
N ASP A 690 11.13 11.30 0.71
CA ASP A 690 10.94 12.74 0.56
C ASP A 690 9.83 13.23 1.48
N SER A 691 10.00 14.41 2.07
CA SER A 691 8.94 15.12 2.80
C SER A 691 9.00 16.57 2.34
N HIS A 692 7.98 16.98 1.61
CA HIS A 692 7.94 18.28 0.96
C HIS A 692 7.93 19.41 1.99
N PRO A 693 8.66 20.52 1.79
CA PRO A 693 8.81 21.57 2.81
C PRO A 693 7.49 22.12 3.37
N GLN A 694 6.44 22.22 2.54
CA GLN A 694 5.11 22.67 2.98
C GLN A 694 4.39 21.64 3.87
N ALA A 695 4.63 20.34 3.65
CA ALA A 695 4.00 19.27 4.42
C ALA A 695 4.70 19.03 5.76
N ARG A 696 6.03 19.14 5.78
CA ARG A 696 6.90 18.72 6.88
C ARG A 696 6.51 19.27 8.26
N VAL A 697 6.09 20.53 8.35
CA VAL A 697 5.70 21.15 9.63
C VAL A 697 4.37 20.59 10.13
N ALA A 698 3.41 20.36 9.23
CA ALA A 698 2.13 19.73 9.55
C ALA A 698 2.25 18.21 9.78
N GLU A 699 3.26 17.54 9.21
CA GLU A 699 3.59 16.13 9.52
C GLU A 699 4.19 15.99 10.92
N ARG A 700 5.03 16.95 11.34
CA ARG A 700 5.69 16.97 12.67
C ARG A 700 4.76 17.44 13.79
N PHE A 701 3.98 18.49 13.54
CA PHE A 701 3.08 19.13 14.51
C PHE A 701 1.64 19.17 13.97
N PRO A 702 1.04 18.00 13.66
CA PRO A 702 -0.27 17.90 13.03
C PRO A 702 -1.38 18.53 13.86
N GLU A 703 -1.19 18.72 15.16
CA GLU A 703 -2.17 19.31 16.07
C GLU A 703 -2.28 20.84 15.99
N ARG A 704 -1.21 21.51 15.53
CA ARG A 704 -1.12 22.99 15.47
C ARG A 704 -1.12 23.57 14.07
N TYR A 705 -0.48 22.89 13.12
CA TYR A 705 -0.30 23.43 11.77
C TYR A 705 -1.29 22.80 10.78
N PRO A 706 -1.87 23.59 9.86
CA PRO A 706 -2.62 23.06 8.73
C PRO A 706 -1.67 22.53 7.66
N MET A 707 -2.12 21.54 6.90
CA MET A 707 -1.49 21.13 5.63
C MET A 707 -1.97 22.03 4.48
N SER A 708 -3.12 22.69 4.68
CA SER A 708 -3.77 23.59 3.72
C SER A 708 -3.34 25.05 3.90
N LEU A 709 -3.23 25.77 2.78
CA LEU A 709 -3.12 27.22 2.73
C LEU A 709 -4.47 27.86 3.09
N PHE A 710 -4.46 28.81 4.02
CA PHE A 710 -5.65 29.60 4.39
C PHE A 710 -5.82 30.81 3.46
N GLN A 711 -7.07 31.16 3.18
CA GLN A 711 -7.43 32.30 2.33
C GLN A 711 -8.14 33.36 3.17
N PRO A 712 -7.91 34.67 2.92
CA PRO A 712 -8.54 35.76 3.70
C PRO A 712 -10.07 35.69 3.73
N GLU A 713 -10.70 35.08 2.73
CA GLU A 713 -12.14 34.96 2.58
C GLU A 713 -12.74 33.74 3.29
N GLY A 714 -11.99 33.07 4.19
CA GLY A 714 -12.51 32.03 5.09
C GLY A 714 -12.59 30.62 4.49
N TRP A 715 -11.93 30.37 3.36
CA TRP A 715 -11.78 29.03 2.76
C TRP A 715 -10.31 28.58 2.75
N THR A 716 -10.10 27.30 2.46
CA THR A 716 -8.78 26.65 2.54
C THR A 716 -8.45 25.88 1.26
N MET A 717 -7.16 25.72 0.99
CA MET A 717 -6.64 25.13 -0.24
C MET A 717 -5.44 24.22 0.03
N ALA A 718 -5.53 22.95 -0.37
CA ALA A 718 -4.43 21.99 -0.30
C ALA A 718 -3.94 21.67 -1.71
N PHE A 719 -2.62 21.77 -1.93
CA PHE A 719 -1.97 21.29 -3.15
C PHE A 719 -1.35 19.91 -2.92
N ASP A 720 -1.15 19.20 -4.02
CA ASP A 720 -0.30 18.02 -4.05
C ASP A 720 1.14 18.35 -3.63
N CYS A 721 1.62 17.67 -2.59
CA CYS A 721 2.96 17.84 -2.05
C CYS A 721 3.72 16.51 -1.86
N TRP A 722 3.31 15.41 -2.52
CA TRP A 722 4.00 14.13 -2.39
C TRP A 722 4.54 13.60 -3.72
N THR A 723 5.86 13.50 -3.81
CA THR A 723 6.61 13.02 -4.98
C THR A 723 6.65 11.49 -5.11
N ASP A 724 6.41 10.76 -4.01
CA ASP A 724 6.34 9.30 -3.98
C ASP A 724 5.06 8.74 -3.32
N LEU A 725 4.71 7.51 -3.69
CA LEU A 725 3.47 6.85 -3.26
C LEU A 725 3.53 6.29 -1.82
N VAL A 726 4.72 6.05 -1.27
CA VAL A 726 4.88 5.55 0.10
C VAL A 726 4.58 6.68 1.07
N THR A 727 5.23 7.83 0.91
CA THR A 727 5.00 9.01 1.75
C THR A 727 3.56 9.49 1.65
N LEU A 728 2.98 9.54 0.44
CA LEU A 728 1.54 9.83 0.25
C LEU A 728 0.64 8.85 1.03
N GLY A 729 0.96 7.55 0.99
CA GLY A 729 0.22 6.52 1.72
C GLY A 729 0.33 6.66 3.25
N MET A 730 1.53 6.99 3.74
CA MET A 730 1.79 7.27 5.16
C MET A 730 1.01 8.51 5.63
N ALA A 731 1.13 9.64 4.92
CA ALA A 731 0.40 10.86 5.22
C ALA A 731 -1.13 10.64 5.21
N ALA A 732 -1.65 9.93 4.21
CA ALA A 732 -3.07 9.55 4.16
C ALA A 732 -3.50 8.72 5.38
N ARG A 733 -2.67 7.78 5.86
CA ARG A 733 -3.00 6.96 7.04
C ARG A 733 -2.98 7.79 8.33
N GLY A 734 -1.98 8.65 8.53
CA GLY A 734 -1.89 9.54 9.69
C GLY A 734 -3.03 10.59 9.74
N ILE A 735 -3.41 11.15 8.59
CA ILE A 735 -4.45 12.19 8.50
C ILE A 735 -5.87 11.61 8.62
N LEU A 736 -6.13 10.41 8.09
CA LEU A 736 -7.47 9.81 8.02
C LEU A 736 -7.77 8.81 9.14
N GLY A 737 -6.75 8.20 9.74
CA GLY A 737 -6.90 7.07 10.67
C GLY A 737 -7.50 5.81 10.01
N GLY A 738 -7.58 4.72 10.77
CA GLY A 738 -8.18 3.45 10.35
C GLY A 738 -9.66 3.55 9.98
N ALA A 739 -10.36 4.58 10.47
CA ALA A 739 -11.74 4.88 10.08
C ALA A 739 -11.84 5.41 8.63
N GLY A 740 -10.97 6.37 8.23
CA GLY A 740 -11.06 7.03 6.92
C GLY A 740 -10.12 6.45 5.84
N TYR A 741 -9.02 5.82 6.23
CA TYR A 741 -8.04 5.24 5.29
C TYR A 741 -8.63 4.17 4.34
N PRO A 742 -9.57 3.29 4.78
CA PRO A 742 -10.21 2.34 3.86
C PRO A 742 -11.04 3.01 2.76
N ASP A 743 -11.58 4.23 2.97
CA ASP A 743 -12.26 4.99 1.92
C ASP A 743 -11.27 5.57 0.91
N TYR A 744 -10.10 6.01 1.36
CA TYR A 744 -8.99 6.43 0.49
C TYR A 744 -8.50 5.27 -0.39
N GLU A 745 -8.33 4.07 0.17
CA GLU A 745 -7.93 2.88 -0.61
C GLU A 745 -9.01 2.46 -1.63
N ARG A 746 -10.30 2.60 -1.28
CA ARG A 746 -11.42 2.33 -2.19
C ARG A 746 -11.47 3.27 -3.41
N GLN A 747 -10.83 4.45 -3.35
CA GLN A 747 -10.83 5.36 -4.49
C GLN A 747 -10.09 4.77 -5.71
N PRO A 748 -10.58 5.00 -6.94
CA PRO A 748 -9.83 4.68 -8.15
C PRO A 748 -8.44 5.33 -8.10
N ALA A 749 -7.39 4.61 -8.50
CA ALA A 749 -6.01 5.06 -8.33
C ALA A 749 -5.72 6.47 -8.89
N LYS A 750 -6.33 6.83 -10.03
CA LYS A 750 -6.23 8.16 -10.64
C LYS A 750 -6.89 9.29 -9.82
N LEU A 751 -7.93 8.97 -9.04
CA LEU A 751 -8.72 9.95 -8.28
C LEU A 751 -8.34 9.97 -6.79
N ARG A 752 -7.57 8.98 -6.32
CA ARG A 752 -7.19 8.81 -4.91
C ARG A 752 -6.45 10.03 -4.34
N LYS A 753 -5.55 10.64 -5.12
CA LYS A 753 -4.76 11.82 -4.70
C LYS A 753 -5.64 13.06 -4.53
N GLN A 754 -6.37 13.46 -5.57
CA GLN A 754 -7.32 14.59 -5.51
C GLN A 754 -8.38 14.40 -4.40
N TRP A 755 -8.88 13.16 -4.19
CA TRP A 755 -9.85 12.86 -3.14
C TRP A 755 -9.31 13.16 -1.74
N LEU A 756 -8.03 12.82 -1.50
CA LEU A 756 -7.32 13.11 -0.25
C LEU A 756 -7.15 14.62 -0.05
N LEU A 757 -6.75 15.37 -1.08
CA LEU A 757 -6.60 16.84 -1.01
C LEU A 757 -7.90 17.52 -0.55
N GLY A 758 -9.05 17.09 -1.06
CA GLY A 758 -10.35 17.59 -0.58
C GLY A 758 -10.67 17.25 0.88
N ARG A 759 -10.14 16.13 1.42
CA ARG A 759 -10.30 15.74 2.84
C ARG A 759 -9.34 16.51 3.73
N ILE A 760 -8.13 16.79 3.26
CA ILE A 760 -7.16 17.65 3.94
C ILE A 760 -7.75 19.07 4.07
N ALA A 761 -8.17 19.66 2.95
CA ALA A 761 -8.77 20.99 2.91
C ALA A 761 -9.95 21.10 3.89
N VAL A 762 -10.92 20.17 3.86
CA VAL A 762 -12.09 20.29 4.74
C VAL A 762 -11.78 20.07 6.22
N LYS A 763 -10.78 19.24 6.56
CA LYS A 763 -10.31 19.10 7.95
C LYS A 763 -9.70 20.43 8.42
N ASP A 764 -8.81 21.02 7.64
CA ASP A 764 -8.16 22.29 8.01
C ASP A 764 -9.13 23.48 8.00
N ALA A 765 -10.14 23.50 7.12
CA ALA A 765 -11.22 24.51 7.17
C ALA A 765 -12.01 24.44 8.48
N VAL A 766 -12.34 23.23 8.94
CA VAL A 766 -13.02 23.02 10.22
C VAL A 766 -12.10 23.35 11.40
N ARG A 767 -10.81 22.98 11.35
CA ARG A 767 -9.81 23.36 12.38
C ARG A 767 -9.70 24.87 12.49
N SER A 768 -9.60 25.60 11.38
CA SER A 768 -9.61 27.07 11.35
C SER A 768 -10.80 27.66 12.11
N ARG A 769 -12.03 27.17 11.87
CA ARG A 769 -13.23 27.64 12.59
C ARG A 769 -13.22 27.29 14.08
N LEU A 770 -12.62 26.16 14.46
CA LEU A 770 -12.52 25.73 15.87
C LEU A 770 -11.40 26.47 16.62
N TRP A 771 -10.32 26.86 15.94
CA TRP A 771 -9.27 27.71 16.49
C TRP A 771 -9.75 29.15 16.74
N GLU A 772 -10.61 29.69 15.87
CA GLU A 772 -11.30 30.97 16.10
C GLU A 772 -12.21 30.92 17.36
N ASP A 773 -12.83 29.77 17.63
CA ASP A 773 -13.60 29.51 18.87
C ASP A 773 -12.69 29.28 20.11
N GLY A 774 -11.36 29.36 19.98
CA GLY A 774 -10.40 29.22 21.09
C GLY A 774 -10.01 27.78 21.46
N HIS A 775 -10.37 26.78 20.66
CA HIS A 775 -9.80 25.43 20.82
C HIS A 775 -8.31 25.42 20.42
N THR A 776 -7.49 24.60 21.10
CA THR A 776 -6.10 24.31 20.71
C THR A 776 -5.88 22.83 20.43
N ASP A 777 -4.74 22.50 19.82
CA ASP A 777 -4.21 21.13 19.64
C ASP A 777 -5.27 20.14 19.12
N ILE A 778 -5.81 20.45 17.93
CA ILE A 778 -6.81 19.64 17.23
C ILE A 778 -6.09 18.84 16.15
N TYR A 779 -6.02 17.52 16.34
CA TYR A 779 -5.37 16.63 15.38
C TYR A 779 -6.31 16.34 14.19
N PRO A 780 -5.79 16.16 12.96
CA PRO A 780 -6.63 15.88 11.79
C PRO A 780 -7.48 14.61 11.98
N ILE A 781 -6.96 13.59 12.68
CA ILE A 781 -7.68 12.34 12.95
C ILE A 781 -8.95 12.54 13.78
N GLU A 782 -8.98 13.58 14.64
CA GLU A 782 -10.14 13.88 15.48
C GLU A 782 -11.33 14.45 14.69
N LEU A 783 -11.14 14.74 13.41
CA LEU A 783 -12.18 15.19 12.49
C LEU A 783 -12.52 14.08 11.48
N THR A 784 -13.63 13.38 11.73
CA THR A 784 -14.17 12.38 10.80
C THR A 784 -14.93 13.08 9.69
N VAL A 785 -14.55 12.82 8.43
CA VAL A 785 -15.21 13.37 7.23
C VAL A 785 -16.03 12.27 6.56
N GLY A 786 -17.27 12.57 6.21
CA GLY A 786 -18.12 11.67 5.42
C GLY A 786 -19.09 12.43 4.53
N ASN A 787 -20.02 11.70 3.93
CA ASN A 787 -21.10 12.25 3.11
C ASN A 787 -22.45 11.70 3.61
N ASP A 788 -23.52 12.47 3.44
CA ASP A 788 -24.88 12.01 3.73
C ASP A 788 -25.49 11.23 2.54
N GLY A 789 -26.76 10.82 2.66
CA GLY A 789 -27.46 10.07 1.63
C GLY A 789 -27.76 10.84 0.33
N ALA A 790 -27.59 12.17 0.32
CA ALA A 790 -27.66 13.02 -0.88
C ALA A 790 -26.26 13.35 -1.43
N GLY A 791 -25.19 12.93 -0.75
CA GLY A 791 -23.81 13.23 -1.11
C GLY A 791 -23.26 14.52 -0.48
N ARG A 792 -24.03 15.26 0.31
CA ARG A 792 -23.55 16.47 1.00
C ARG A 792 -22.46 16.07 2.02
N PRO A 793 -21.29 16.71 2.03
CA PRO A 793 -20.24 16.38 2.99
C PRO A 793 -20.63 16.81 4.41
N TRP A 794 -20.14 16.08 5.40
CA TRP A 794 -20.19 16.44 6.81
C TRP A 794 -18.84 16.19 7.47
N VAL A 795 -18.53 16.98 8.50
CA VAL A 795 -17.41 16.72 9.41
C VAL A 795 -17.96 16.60 10.83
N ARG A 796 -17.47 15.62 11.58
CA ARG A 796 -17.77 15.43 13.00
C ARG A 796 -16.47 15.38 13.79
N GLY A 797 -16.41 16.19 14.85
CA GLY A 797 -15.32 16.13 15.82
C GLY A 797 -15.40 14.90 16.72
N ARG A 798 -14.27 14.54 17.32
CA ARG A 798 -14.14 13.46 18.29
C ARG A 798 -15.14 13.66 19.46
N PRO A 799 -15.96 12.64 19.80
CA PRO A 799 -16.86 12.72 20.95
C PRO A 799 -16.12 13.09 22.24
N GLY A 800 -16.72 13.94 23.07
CA GLY A 800 -16.13 14.39 24.34
C GLY A 800 -15.18 15.59 24.25
N ARG A 801 -14.57 15.88 23.08
CA ARG A 801 -13.67 17.06 22.90
C ARG A 801 -14.40 18.40 22.78
N GLY A 802 -15.74 18.42 22.77
CA GLY A 802 -16.54 19.65 22.66
C GLY A 802 -16.44 20.38 21.30
N LEU A 803 -15.84 19.74 20.28
CA LEU A 803 -15.66 20.33 18.95
C LEU A 803 -17.02 20.46 18.25
N GLY A 804 -17.60 21.67 18.26
CA GLY A 804 -18.93 21.93 17.69
C GLY A 804 -19.01 21.69 16.17
N ASP A 805 -20.22 21.44 15.66
CA ASP A 805 -20.47 21.15 14.25
C ASP A 805 -20.20 22.34 13.30
N CYS A 806 -19.82 22.02 12.07
CA CYS A 806 -19.74 22.96 10.95
C CYS A 806 -20.58 22.50 9.76
N ASP A 807 -21.24 23.46 9.10
CA ASP A 807 -21.62 23.30 7.69
C ASP A 807 -20.34 23.34 6.86
N VAL A 808 -20.19 22.41 5.91
CA VAL A 808 -18.99 22.32 5.06
C VAL A 808 -19.35 22.11 3.59
N SER A 809 -18.46 22.56 2.72
CA SER A 809 -18.39 22.12 1.32
C SER A 809 -16.93 21.92 0.94
N LEU A 810 -16.68 21.00 0.00
CA LEU A 810 -15.35 20.70 -0.51
C LEU A 810 -15.37 20.34 -2.00
N ALA A 811 -14.25 20.54 -2.66
CA ALA A 811 -14.03 20.21 -4.06
C ALA A 811 -12.56 19.84 -4.30
N HIS A 812 -12.28 19.19 -5.43
CA HIS A 812 -10.91 18.87 -5.85
C HIS A 812 -10.88 18.50 -7.32
N CYS A 813 -9.81 18.90 -8.01
CA CYS A 813 -9.50 18.51 -9.38
C CYS A 813 -7.98 18.51 -9.58
N ALA A 814 -7.45 17.62 -10.42
CA ALA A 814 -6.02 17.52 -10.71
C ALA A 814 -5.16 17.52 -9.42
N GLU A 815 -4.34 18.55 -9.20
CA GLU A 815 -3.40 18.66 -8.07
C GLU A 815 -3.88 19.61 -6.94
N ILE A 816 -5.15 20.03 -6.95
CA ILE A 816 -5.74 20.95 -5.95
C ILE A 816 -6.98 20.37 -5.27
N GLY A 817 -7.11 20.61 -3.96
CA GLY A 817 -8.34 20.46 -3.18
C GLY A 817 -8.69 21.75 -2.45
N VAL A 818 -9.97 22.10 -2.38
CA VAL A 818 -10.48 23.30 -1.68
C VAL A 818 -11.64 22.95 -0.76
N ALA A 819 -11.80 23.72 0.31
CA ALA A 819 -12.93 23.57 1.22
C ALA A 819 -13.30 24.88 1.93
N ILE A 820 -14.54 24.95 2.39
CA ILE A 820 -15.09 26.06 3.17
C ILE A 820 -15.90 25.48 4.34
N ALA A 821 -15.86 26.14 5.50
CA ALA A 821 -16.54 25.71 6.71
C ALA A 821 -17.20 26.91 7.42
N ARG A 822 -18.40 26.72 7.95
CA ARG A 822 -19.13 27.70 8.78
C ARG A 822 -19.62 27.02 10.05
N ARG A 823 -19.47 27.66 11.20
CA ARG A 823 -20.06 27.19 12.48
C ARG A 823 -21.57 26.97 12.31
N ARG A 824 -22.08 25.80 12.70
CA ARG A 824 -23.52 25.55 12.69
C ARG A 824 -24.15 26.12 13.95
N VAL A 825 -25.14 27.01 13.81
CA VAL A 825 -25.90 27.54 14.95
C VAL A 825 -26.67 26.38 15.62
N PRO A 826 -26.56 26.19 16.94
CA PRO A 826 -27.33 25.17 17.65
C PRO A 826 -28.83 25.32 17.42
N GLY A 827 -29.51 24.23 17.05
CA GLY A 827 -30.95 24.23 16.76
C GLY A 827 -31.35 24.63 15.33
N ALA A 828 -30.40 24.93 14.43
CA ALA A 828 -30.70 25.14 13.02
C ALA A 828 -31.35 23.90 12.39
N ALA A 829 -32.45 24.11 11.64
CA ALA A 829 -33.23 23.02 11.05
C ALA A 829 -32.42 22.24 9.99
N PRO A 830 -32.38 20.89 10.03
CA PRO A 830 -31.72 20.09 9.01
C PRO A 830 -32.39 20.26 7.63
N GLY A 831 -31.60 20.55 6.59
CA GLY A 831 -32.05 20.52 5.20
C GLY A 831 -32.20 21.88 4.50
N GLY A 832 -31.88 23.00 5.16
CA GLY A 832 -31.74 24.29 4.48
C GLY A 832 -30.46 24.41 3.63
N PRO A 833 -30.37 25.40 2.73
CA PRO A 833 -29.13 25.73 2.01
C PRO A 833 -27.95 26.01 2.94
N GLY A 834 -26.80 25.40 2.63
CA GLY A 834 -25.55 25.53 3.36
C GLY A 834 -24.54 26.45 2.68
N VAL A 835 -23.26 26.25 3.00
CA VAL A 835 -22.13 26.81 2.25
C VAL A 835 -21.81 25.97 1.02
N GLY A 836 -21.17 26.58 0.01
CA GLY A 836 -20.79 25.91 -1.23
C GLY A 836 -19.42 26.38 -1.72
N ILE A 837 -18.61 25.47 -2.24
CA ILE A 837 -17.32 25.76 -2.90
C ILE A 837 -17.03 24.73 -3.98
N ASP A 838 -16.50 25.19 -5.11
CA ASP A 838 -16.02 24.36 -6.20
C ASP A 838 -14.67 24.83 -6.76
N VAL A 839 -13.95 23.93 -7.45
CA VAL A 839 -12.72 24.24 -8.19
C VAL A 839 -12.71 23.51 -9.52
N ALA A 840 -12.40 24.24 -10.59
CA ALA A 840 -12.32 23.72 -11.95
C ALA A 840 -11.07 24.23 -12.67
N GLU A 841 -10.45 23.39 -13.49
CA GLU A 841 -9.31 23.75 -14.33
C GLU A 841 -9.75 24.59 -15.53
N VAL A 842 -9.01 25.66 -15.85
CA VAL A 842 -9.27 26.51 -17.02
C VAL A 842 -8.73 25.79 -18.26
N THR A 843 -9.63 25.14 -19.01
CA THR A 843 -9.30 24.38 -20.22
C THR A 843 -10.29 24.67 -21.36
N GLY A 844 -9.89 24.37 -22.59
CA GLY A 844 -10.78 24.45 -23.75
C GLY A 844 -11.80 23.31 -23.78
N HIS A 845 -13.07 23.63 -24.01
CA HIS A 845 -14.15 22.64 -24.06
C HIS A 845 -14.83 22.60 -25.45
N PRO A 846 -15.41 21.46 -25.86
CA PRO A 846 -16.29 21.43 -27.03
C PRO A 846 -17.53 22.32 -26.86
N GLU A 847 -18.03 22.91 -27.94
CA GLU A 847 -19.27 23.73 -27.92
C GLU A 847 -20.49 22.94 -27.42
N SER A 848 -20.50 21.61 -27.58
CA SER A 848 -21.53 20.73 -27.00
C SER A 848 -21.52 20.74 -25.47
N THR A 849 -20.35 20.87 -24.84
CA THR A 849 -20.21 21.05 -23.38
C THR A 849 -20.69 22.43 -22.96
N VAL A 850 -20.39 23.47 -23.75
CA VAL A 850 -20.87 24.84 -23.48
C VAL A 850 -22.40 24.90 -23.55
N GLY A 851 -23.02 24.34 -24.60
CA GLY A 851 -24.48 24.28 -24.75
C GLY A 851 -25.17 23.37 -23.73
N PHE A 852 -24.51 22.31 -23.25
CA PHE A 852 -25.00 21.52 -22.12
C PHE A 852 -24.97 22.31 -20.81
N ALA A 853 -23.89 23.05 -20.54
CA ALA A 853 -23.72 23.79 -19.30
C ALA A 853 -24.55 25.07 -19.20
N LEU A 854 -24.70 25.80 -20.31
CA LEU A 854 -25.25 27.16 -20.34
C LEU A 854 -26.59 27.23 -21.09
N THR A 855 -27.50 28.04 -20.54
CA THR A 855 -28.70 28.50 -21.24
C THR A 855 -28.35 29.55 -22.29
N GLY A 856 -29.26 29.83 -23.25
CA GLY A 856 -29.01 30.83 -24.30
C GLY A 856 -28.70 32.24 -23.77
N ALA A 857 -29.32 32.64 -22.64
CA ALA A 857 -29.02 33.92 -21.99
C ALA A 857 -27.61 33.96 -21.41
N GLU A 858 -27.15 32.86 -20.79
CA GLU A 858 -25.80 32.74 -20.27
C GLU A 858 -24.74 32.69 -21.38
N SER A 859 -25.05 32.10 -22.54
CA SER A 859 -24.18 32.13 -23.72
C SER A 859 -23.99 33.56 -24.25
N VAL A 860 -25.04 34.38 -24.24
CA VAL A 860 -24.95 35.82 -24.59
C VAL A 860 -24.13 36.59 -23.54
N LEU A 861 -24.36 36.32 -22.25
CA LEU A 861 -23.58 36.95 -21.17
C LEU A 861 -22.09 36.58 -21.26
N LEU A 862 -21.77 35.29 -21.49
CA LEU A 862 -20.40 34.81 -21.71
C LEU A 862 -19.74 35.53 -22.89
N ALA A 863 -20.42 35.64 -24.03
CA ALA A 863 -19.91 36.35 -25.20
C ALA A 863 -19.65 37.84 -24.90
N SER A 864 -20.51 38.49 -24.11
CA SER A 864 -20.32 39.91 -23.72
C SER A 864 -19.12 40.13 -22.79
N LEU A 865 -18.77 39.14 -21.96
CA LEU A 865 -17.67 39.20 -20.99
C LEU A 865 -16.31 38.78 -21.57
N ALA A 866 -16.31 37.88 -22.57
CA ALA A 866 -15.10 37.42 -23.25
C ALA A 866 -14.75 38.24 -24.50
N GLY A 867 -15.75 38.87 -25.14
CA GLY A 867 -15.57 39.51 -26.43
C GLY A 867 -15.10 38.50 -27.49
N ALA A 868 -14.01 38.84 -28.19
CA ALA A 868 -13.40 37.98 -29.21
C ALA A 868 -12.20 37.15 -28.68
N ASP A 869 -11.87 37.25 -27.39
CA ASP A 869 -10.70 36.61 -26.78
C ASP A 869 -10.99 35.15 -26.37
N PRO A 870 -10.31 34.14 -26.95
CA PRO A 870 -10.53 32.73 -26.62
C PRO A 870 -10.12 32.35 -25.19
N ASP A 871 -9.08 32.98 -24.64
CA ASP A 871 -8.58 32.66 -23.30
C ASP A 871 -9.51 33.26 -22.23
N LEU A 872 -10.01 34.48 -22.45
CA LEU A 872 -11.08 35.06 -21.62
C LEU A 872 -12.39 34.28 -21.75
N ARG A 873 -12.71 33.72 -22.92
CA ARG A 873 -13.88 32.84 -23.11
C ARG A 873 -13.79 31.60 -22.21
N TRP A 874 -12.67 30.88 -22.24
CA TRP A 874 -12.52 29.69 -21.39
C TRP A 874 -12.47 30.03 -19.91
N LEU A 875 -11.78 31.12 -19.55
CA LEU A 875 -11.76 31.61 -18.17
C LEU A 875 -13.17 31.95 -17.64
N TRP A 876 -13.97 32.72 -18.38
CA TRP A 876 -15.34 33.05 -17.97
C TRP A 876 -16.27 31.83 -17.98
N PHE A 877 -16.10 30.91 -18.93
CA PHE A 877 -16.83 29.64 -18.92
C PHE A 877 -16.52 28.82 -17.65
N THR A 878 -15.25 28.68 -17.27
CA THR A 878 -14.84 27.99 -16.03
C THR A 878 -15.38 28.70 -14.79
N ARG A 879 -15.41 30.05 -14.76
CA ARG A 879 -16.06 30.82 -13.68
C ARG A 879 -17.56 30.52 -13.57
N PHE A 880 -18.27 30.44 -14.70
CA PHE A 880 -19.70 30.11 -14.71
C PHE A 880 -19.93 28.68 -14.21
N TRP A 881 -19.14 27.72 -14.69
CA TRP A 881 -19.25 26.31 -14.29
C TRP A 881 -19.01 26.13 -12.78
N ALA A 882 -17.87 26.62 -12.27
CA ALA A 882 -17.53 26.54 -10.85
C ALA A 882 -18.57 27.26 -9.97
N ALA A 883 -19.15 28.37 -10.44
CA ALA A 883 -20.19 29.09 -9.70
C ALA A 883 -21.50 28.31 -9.61
N LYS A 884 -21.92 27.63 -10.69
CA LYS A 884 -23.08 26.73 -10.67
C LYS A 884 -22.84 25.55 -9.72
N GLU A 885 -21.67 24.92 -9.77
CA GLU A 885 -21.31 23.82 -8.86
C GLU A 885 -21.27 24.26 -7.39
N ALA A 886 -20.73 25.46 -7.10
CA ALA A 886 -20.74 26.02 -5.75
C ALA A 886 -22.18 26.23 -5.24
N ALA A 887 -23.08 26.81 -6.05
CA ALA A 887 -24.50 26.94 -5.69
C ALA A 887 -25.19 25.57 -5.53
N GLY A 888 -24.92 24.60 -6.42
CA GLY A 888 -25.42 23.22 -6.30
C GLY A 888 -24.97 22.49 -5.03
N LYS A 889 -23.75 22.76 -4.56
CA LYS A 889 -23.23 22.22 -3.30
C LYS A 889 -23.84 22.91 -2.08
N ALA A 890 -24.13 24.21 -2.15
CA ALA A 890 -24.89 24.92 -1.12
C ALA A 890 -26.31 24.34 -0.97
N GLU A 891 -27.01 24.13 -2.09
CA GLU A 891 -28.30 23.40 -2.17
C GLU A 891 -28.19 21.93 -1.68
N GLY A 892 -27.01 21.32 -1.83
CA GLY A 892 -26.72 19.96 -1.36
C GLY A 892 -27.11 18.85 -2.33
N THR A 893 -27.55 19.20 -3.55
CA THR A 893 -27.82 18.25 -4.64
C THR A 893 -26.66 18.13 -5.63
N GLY A 894 -25.69 19.05 -5.57
CA GLY A 894 -24.84 19.35 -6.73
C GLY A 894 -25.71 19.82 -7.91
N LEU A 895 -25.17 19.72 -9.13
CA LEU A 895 -25.94 20.04 -10.34
C LEU A 895 -27.00 19.00 -10.73
N ASP A 896 -26.95 17.78 -10.17
CA ASP A 896 -27.86 16.66 -10.49
C ASP A 896 -28.04 16.41 -12.01
N GLY A 897 -26.99 16.62 -12.80
CA GLY A 897 -27.01 16.52 -14.27
C GLY A 897 -27.88 17.57 -14.98
N ARG A 898 -28.33 18.62 -14.27
CA ARG A 898 -29.24 19.68 -14.77
C ARG A 898 -28.63 21.07 -14.60
N PRO A 899 -27.49 21.38 -15.24
CA PRO A 899 -26.80 22.67 -15.10
C PRO A 899 -27.67 23.88 -15.50
N HIS A 900 -28.68 23.71 -16.36
CA HIS A 900 -29.66 24.76 -16.71
C HIS A 900 -30.63 25.14 -15.58
N ARG A 901 -30.71 24.36 -14.49
CA ARG A 901 -31.44 24.74 -13.25
C ARG A 901 -30.71 25.83 -12.45
N PHE A 902 -29.41 25.99 -12.71
CA PHE A 902 -28.51 26.94 -12.04
C PHE A 902 -28.16 28.02 -13.05
N VAL A 903 -28.80 29.19 -12.99
CA VAL A 903 -28.70 30.22 -14.03
C VAL A 903 -27.84 31.38 -13.54
N VAL A 904 -26.69 31.61 -14.19
CA VAL A 904 -25.86 32.80 -13.98
C VAL A 904 -26.60 34.01 -14.55
N ARG A 905 -27.21 34.81 -13.67
CA ARG A 905 -28.00 35.99 -14.04
C ARG A 905 -27.13 37.22 -14.31
N SER A 906 -26.02 37.35 -13.59
CA SER A 906 -25.02 38.39 -13.80
C SER A 906 -23.65 37.91 -13.35
N ALA A 907 -22.61 38.48 -13.96
CA ALA A 907 -21.22 38.21 -13.60
C ALA A 907 -20.38 39.46 -13.88
N ASN A 908 -19.47 39.79 -12.96
CA ASN A 908 -18.53 40.90 -13.06
C ASN A 908 -17.29 40.61 -12.19
N ALA A 909 -16.34 41.55 -12.11
CA ALA A 909 -15.10 41.37 -11.36
C ALA A 909 -15.28 41.17 -9.83
N ALA A 910 -16.44 41.51 -9.27
CA ALA A 910 -16.76 41.34 -7.85
C ALA A 910 -17.58 40.05 -7.54
N GLY A 911 -17.90 39.24 -8.56
CA GLY A 911 -18.59 37.95 -8.38
C GLY A 911 -19.67 37.66 -9.43
N LEU A 912 -20.42 36.59 -9.18
CA LEU A 912 -21.55 36.12 -9.98
C LEU A 912 -22.82 36.02 -9.13
N ALA A 913 -23.98 36.20 -9.74
CA ALA A 913 -25.28 35.88 -9.16
C ALA A 913 -25.85 34.63 -9.86
N VAL A 914 -26.14 33.58 -9.10
CA VAL A 914 -26.68 32.31 -9.61
C VAL A 914 -28.08 32.06 -9.04
N ASP A 915 -29.09 32.03 -9.90
CA ASP A 915 -30.47 31.76 -9.52
C ASP A 915 -30.77 30.24 -9.58
N VAL A 916 -31.40 29.71 -8.53
CA VAL A 916 -31.78 28.29 -8.37
C VAL A 916 -33.13 28.19 -7.67
N ASP A 917 -34.15 27.63 -8.32
CA ASP A 917 -35.50 27.39 -7.77
C ASP A 917 -36.09 28.59 -6.96
N GLY A 918 -35.85 29.82 -7.42
CA GLY A 918 -36.33 31.06 -6.77
C GLY A 918 -35.44 31.62 -5.65
N ARG A 919 -34.26 31.04 -5.41
CA ARG A 919 -33.20 31.59 -4.54
C ARG A 919 -32.06 32.14 -5.40
N THR A 920 -31.52 33.30 -5.02
CA THR A 920 -30.32 33.88 -5.62
C THR A 920 -29.10 33.61 -4.73
N TYR A 921 -28.02 33.11 -5.32
CA TYR A 921 -26.73 32.90 -4.65
C TYR A 921 -25.72 33.93 -5.13
N ARG A 922 -25.15 34.68 -4.19
CA ARG A 922 -23.95 35.48 -4.47
C ARG A 922 -22.73 34.57 -4.38
N VAL A 923 -22.00 34.47 -5.49
CA VAL A 923 -20.83 33.60 -5.64
C VAL A 923 -19.60 34.45 -5.91
N ALA A 924 -18.61 34.37 -5.02
CA ALA A 924 -17.29 34.95 -5.24
C ALA A 924 -16.38 33.94 -5.94
N TYR A 925 -15.30 34.42 -6.58
CA TYR A 925 -14.34 33.55 -7.24
C TYR A 925 -12.90 34.08 -7.12
N ARG A 926 -11.93 33.20 -7.30
CA ARG A 926 -10.49 33.49 -7.39
C ARG A 926 -9.85 32.61 -8.47
N GLU A 927 -8.94 33.20 -9.25
CA GLU A 927 -8.01 32.42 -10.07
C GLU A 927 -6.81 31.97 -9.24
N VAL A 928 -6.40 30.73 -9.45
CA VAL A 928 -5.29 30.08 -8.73
C VAL A 928 -4.39 29.38 -9.74
N GLY A 929 -3.07 29.55 -9.60
CA GLY A 929 -2.08 28.75 -10.31
C GLY A 929 -1.55 27.60 -9.45
N ASN A 930 -1.11 26.50 -10.08
CA ASN A 930 -0.27 25.52 -9.40
C ASN A 930 1.06 26.18 -8.93
N PRO A 931 1.60 25.83 -7.74
CA PRO A 931 2.97 26.15 -7.33
C PRO A 931 4.03 25.70 -8.34
N GLU A 932 5.20 26.34 -8.33
CA GLU A 932 6.28 26.13 -9.31
C GLU A 932 6.81 24.68 -9.43
N HIS A 933 6.65 23.87 -8.37
CA HIS A 933 7.07 22.47 -8.35
C HIS A 933 6.03 21.49 -8.95
N LEU A 934 4.83 21.98 -9.29
CA LEU A 934 3.77 21.22 -9.94
C LEU A 934 3.62 21.62 -11.42
N PRO A 935 2.97 20.80 -12.27
CA PRO A 935 2.72 21.15 -13.66
C PRO A 935 1.97 22.49 -13.78
N ALA A 936 2.38 23.36 -14.70
CA ALA A 936 1.74 24.65 -14.88
C ALA A 936 0.25 24.48 -15.27
N ARG A 937 -0.66 24.88 -14.35
CA ARG A 937 -2.11 24.86 -14.54
C ARG A 937 -2.73 26.11 -13.93
N ARG A 938 -3.91 26.47 -14.44
CA ARG A 938 -4.78 27.54 -13.92
C ARG A 938 -6.12 26.95 -13.50
N TYR A 939 -6.64 27.38 -12.37
CA TYR A 939 -7.95 26.99 -11.84
C TYR A 939 -8.78 28.22 -11.53
N VAL A 940 -10.09 28.04 -11.54
CA VAL A 940 -11.02 28.94 -10.85
C VAL A 940 -11.57 28.22 -9.63
N VAL A 941 -11.41 28.84 -8.46
CA VAL A 941 -12.13 28.48 -7.25
C VAL A 941 -13.33 29.41 -7.12
N ALA A 942 -14.53 28.88 -6.90
CA ALA A 942 -15.75 29.67 -6.71
C ALA A 942 -16.47 29.23 -5.43
N TRP A 943 -16.98 30.17 -4.64
CA TRP A 943 -17.62 29.86 -3.36
C TRP A 943 -18.80 30.79 -3.01
N THR A 944 -19.69 30.28 -2.17
CA THR A 944 -20.84 31.02 -1.63
C THR A 944 -21.10 30.62 -0.17
N TRP A 945 -21.53 31.58 0.63
CA TRP A 945 -21.92 31.37 2.02
C TRP A 945 -23.38 30.95 2.18
N GLY A 946 -24.14 30.88 1.10
CA GLY A 946 -25.57 30.57 1.08
C GLY A 946 -26.36 31.51 0.16
N PRO A 947 -27.69 31.34 0.07
CA PRO A 947 -28.54 32.23 -0.69
C PRO A 947 -28.63 33.61 -0.02
N GLU A 948 -28.91 34.63 -0.83
CA GLU A 948 -29.27 35.95 -0.31
C GLU A 948 -30.60 35.86 0.48
N PRO A 949 -30.76 36.64 1.57
CA PRO A 949 -31.99 36.65 2.35
C PRO A 949 -33.16 37.09 1.46
N ALA A 950 -34.29 36.39 1.57
CA ALA A 950 -35.49 36.71 0.78
C ALA A 950 -35.96 38.15 1.05
N THR A 951 -35.99 38.98 0.02
CA THR A 951 -36.43 40.37 0.08
C THR A 951 -37.95 40.44 0.32
N GLY A 952 -38.38 40.46 1.59
CA GLY A 952 -39.80 40.18 1.89
C GLY A 952 -40.36 40.50 3.28
N SER A 953 -39.80 41.42 4.06
CA SER A 953 -40.58 42.20 5.05
C SER A 953 -39.83 43.43 5.55
N GLU A 954 -40.06 44.58 4.93
CA GLU A 954 -39.75 45.87 5.57
C GLU A 954 -40.75 46.10 6.71
N SER A 955 -40.40 45.67 7.93
CA SER A 955 -41.06 46.18 9.14
C SER A 955 -40.50 47.57 9.43
N SER A 956 -41.22 48.59 9.01
CA SER A 956 -40.88 49.99 9.25
C SER A 956 -40.90 50.33 10.75
N THR A 957 -39.73 50.32 11.39
CA THR A 957 -39.49 51.04 12.65
C THR A 957 -38.18 51.82 12.51
N GLY A 958 -38.30 53.11 12.23
CA GLY A 958 -37.14 53.97 12.02
C GLY A 958 -36.40 54.28 13.32
N ALA A 959 -35.08 54.39 13.21
CA ALA A 959 -34.21 55.09 14.15
C ALA A 959 -33.12 55.80 13.33
N GLU A 960 -32.94 57.09 13.55
CA GLU A 960 -31.95 57.92 12.80
C GLU A 960 -30.50 57.53 13.16
N PRO A 961 -29.54 57.75 12.24
CA PRO A 961 -28.13 57.49 12.51
C PRO A 961 -27.54 58.58 13.40
N ALA A 962 -27.17 58.22 14.63
CA ALA A 962 -26.36 59.10 15.49
C ALA A 962 -24.95 59.27 14.90
N THR A 963 -24.50 60.52 14.83
CA THR A 963 -23.18 60.92 14.30
C THR A 963 -22.03 60.31 15.10
N GLY A 964 -21.00 59.86 14.39
CA GLY A 964 -19.86 59.16 14.99
C GLY A 964 -18.84 60.03 15.71
N SER A 965 -17.96 59.35 16.43
CA SER A 965 -16.69 59.85 16.96
C SER A 965 -15.64 58.75 16.84
N GLU A 966 -14.56 59.01 16.08
CA GLU A 966 -13.33 58.22 16.17
C GLU A 966 -12.72 58.36 17.57
N PRO A 967 -11.83 57.45 17.99
CA PRO A 967 -10.41 57.82 17.83
C PRO A 967 -9.42 56.68 17.54
N SER A 968 -8.39 57.07 16.77
CA SER A 968 -6.96 56.72 16.97
C SER A 968 -6.46 55.31 16.69
N ALA A 969 -5.61 55.21 15.66
CA ALA A 969 -4.70 54.08 15.44
C ALA A 969 -3.41 54.20 16.29
N ALA A 970 -2.89 53.05 16.75
CA ALA A 970 -1.47 52.82 17.10
C ALA A 970 -1.20 51.28 17.13
N PRO A 971 0.06 50.80 16.99
CA PRO A 971 0.30 49.61 16.17
C PRO A 971 1.01 48.43 16.88
N GLY A 972 1.07 47.30 16.17
CA GLY A 972 2.19 46.34 16.27
C GLY A 972 1.99 45.16 17.22
N GLY A 973 1.92 43.96 16.66
CA GLY A 973 1.83 42.71 17.41
C GLY A 973 1.96 41.49 16.51
N ALA A 974 3.13 41.31 15.89
CA ALA A 974 3.42 40.09 15.13
C ALA A 974 3.64 38.92 16.09
N VAL A 975 2.92 37.83 15.88
CA VAL A 975 3.18 36.52 16.50
C VAL A 975 3.52 35.54 15.39
N ARG A 976 4.61 34.78 15.61
CA ARG A 976 5.17 33.79 14.67
C ARG A 976 4.36 32.51 14.62
#